data_AF-A0A7Y7TFE1-F1
#
_entry.id   AF-A0A7Y7TFE1-F1
#
_cell.length_a   1.000
_cell.length_b   1.000
_cell.length_c   1.000
_cell.angle_alpha   90.00
_cell.angle_beta   90.00
_cell.angle_gamma   90.00
#
_symmetry.space_group_name_H-M   'P 1'
#
loop_
_entity.id
_entity.type
_entity.pdbx_description
1 polymer ?
#
loop_
_entity_poly.entity_id
_entity_poly.type
_entity_poly.pdbx_seq_one_letter_code
_entity_poly.pdbx_strand_id
1 'polypeptide(L)'
;MSKYLDYRNFPCASREEELKLAEQLESIITNDLRGNAFSMLGNFQRILSDNRQREQWDGIFEKLGILFSCGCNAILDGPMIGVPVAIRDSDYFRHTAQMFGRDRSAVAAVEWMATCWNATFANTGLWMGKTFEPVSRETVASSCDNDPQVLAHFAPASTRIGRNFFREPPNPGLLQSLGIPVLTRVWQLKERPSDSSASDFLGELLPQNLEKEKNIPYSMTGGIFLAQPGNSVVPGMNGKPVYQLNYRWPALEPAYPMTRLIDELVQIADGVYLGQLVMATSHYSLGAMRSAIPGLELDKWEIGEPYRPVDANRDYGYQNNGFFLMMDPAFAAQVYADDAFPHLRPRPGESGYIELGYDRLAASSPPVQANPVRSPDREYADVSDWVSGWRDNVQLSRKFTTFCRETSTRDDDGDVQELLGQGESILQMLQRIQQEIAEQSCLDDHLRHFEKLNRLFRCGTAPRIVDGLFQGQGKGFNTRFNAPEQLFWYGREEPCRGLDYYHGATLNLHLGIGDTLRQGLDADTDLNSMFPSGLACLMQSDARGPNILDAVWANIGRFIFPWAGKSFERISGRKLSMLLDESCDLAERYPERVAELRNHPASWPHYDLVKKNRERYWAEKGPYATYLESGSWDKGMSESERAFWEREANDHWIFGNNLQDSRILATDDMMRMLDMNYHPPIPSIQQLADAGPSPFVRQGYIFLGVSDRESILPMNNAGEKKKRVFQFHYRYPMIGGPAPIGTCLDELVEIAEGLFLGQLIYSTLPLKPFHTSVDPAEYKYQLFGYFLLLDNTWERHRRAIGFDVNTD
;
A
#
# COMPACT_ATOMS: atom_id res chain seq x y z
N MET A 1 12.29 -12.82 41.04
CA MET A 1 10.90 -12.42 40.71
C MET A 1 10.63 -11.03 41.24
N SER A 2 10.17 -10.12 40.38
CA SER A 2 9.75 -8.78 40.80
C SER A 2 8.29 -8.83 41.27
N LYS A 3 7.79 -7.74 41.85
CA LYS A 3 6.37 -7.57 42.20
C LYS A 3 5.42 -7.79 41.01
N TYR A 4 5.90 -7.59 39.77
CA TYR A 4 5.08 -7.54 38.56
C TYR A 4 5.35 -8.69 37.58
N LEU A 5 6.55 -9.29 37.62
CA LEU A 5 6.96 -10.39 36.74
C LEU A 5 7.08 -11.70 37.53
N ASP A 6 6.19 -12.62 37.20
CA ASP A 6 6.12 -13.97 37.77
C ASP A 6 5.63 -14.93 36.69
N TYR A 7 6.36 -16.02 36.44
CA TYR A 7 5.96 -17.03 35.45
C TYR A 7 4.60 -17.66 35.79
N ARG A 8 4.19 -17.63 37.08
CA ARG A 8 2.88 -18.11 37.55
C ARG A 8 1.71 -17.24 37.09
N ASN A 9 1.99 -16.06 36.54
CA ASN A 9 0.97 -15.22 35.89
C ASN A 9 0.56 -15.77 34.51
N PHE A 10 1.23 -16.80 33.99
CA PHE A 10 0.86 -17.51 32.79
C PHE A 10 0.25 -18.88 33.11
N PRO A 11 -0.91 -19.22 32.54
CA PRO A 11 -1.52 -20.54 32.71
C PRO A 11 -0.82 -21.60 31.83
N CYS A 12 0.31 -22.14 32.29
CA CYS A 12 1.02 -23.25 31.65
C CYS A 12 0.16 -24.53 31.64
N ALA A 13 0.25 -25.31 30.55
CA ALA A 13 -0.46 -26.59 30.44
C ALA A 13 0.27 -27.70 31.19
N SER A 14 1.57 -27.54 31.47
CA SER A 14 2.40 -28.51 32.17
C SER A 14 3.47 -27.87 33.06
N ARG A 15 3.97 -28.64 34.02
CA ARG A 15 5.09 -28.23 34.90
C ARG A 15 6.41 -28.03 34.12
N GLU A 16 6.59 -28.73 33.00
CA GLU A 16 7.78 -28.56 32.16
C GLU A 16 7.78 -27.21 31.46
N GLU A 17 6.63 -26.80 30.91
CA GLU A 17 6.44 -25.45 30.34
C GLU A 17 6.64 -24.36 31.39
N GLU A 18 6.14 -24.57 32.61
CA GLU A 18 6.29 -23.64 33.74
C GLU A 18 7.77 -23.43 34.10
N LEU A 19 8.55 -24.52 34.22
CA LEU A 19 9.98 -24.44 34.51
C LEU A 19 10.76 -23.78 33.36
N LYS A 20 10.44 -24.11 32.11
CA LYS A 20 11.06 -23.48 30.94
C LYS A 20 10.79 -21.97 30.90
N LEU A 21 9.55 -21.55 31.16
CA LEU A 21 9.19 -20.13 31.22
C LEU A 21 9.92 -19.40 32.34
N ALA A 22 10.08 -20.05 33.51
CA ALA A 22 10.84 -19.52 34.63
C ALA A 22 12.32 -19.28 34.25
N GLU A 23 12.97 -20.25 33.60
CA GLU A 23 14.36 -20.14 33.14
C GLU A 23 14.52 -19.03 32.09
N GLN A 24 13.59 -18.95 31.13
CA GLN A 24 13.58 -17.91 30.10
C GLN A 24 13.41 -16.51 30.70
N LEU A 25 12.49 -16.34 31.66
CA LEU A 25 12.30 -15.08 32.37
C LEU A 25 13.56 -14.65 33.14
N GLU A 26 14.17 -15.57 33.88
CA GLU A 26 15.38 -15.28 34.65
C GLU A 26 16.56 -14.89 33.74
N SER A 27 16.66 -15.52 32.57
CA SER A 27 17.64 -15.16 31.54
C SER A 27 17.46 -13.71 31.05
N ILE A 28 16.23 -13.27 30.78
CA ILE A 28 15.95 -11.88 30.37
C ILE A 28 16.34 -10.90 31.48
N ILE A 29 15.91 -11.17 32.71
CA ILE A 29 16.21 -10.32 33.87
C ILE A 29 17.73 -10.19 34.07
N THR A 30 18.46 -11.30 33.98
CA THR A 30 19.90 -11.31 34.22
C THR A 30 20.70 -10.63 33.10
N ASN A 31 20.30 -10.85 31.85
CA ASN A 31 21.10 -10.45 30.69
C ASN A 31 20.74 -9.06 30.14
N ASP A 32 19.45 -8.71 30.15
CA ASP A 32 18.90 -7.55 29.44
C ASP A 32 18.51 -6.38 30.38
N LEU A 33 18.08 -6.65 31.62
CA LEU A 33 17.68 -5.61 32.58
C LEU A 33 18.91 -4.91 33.20
N ARG A 34 19.60 -4.10 32.40
CA ARG A 34 20.72 -3.26 32.85
C ARG A 34 20.22 -1.86 33.18
N GLY A 35 20.15 -1.52 34.47
CA GLY A 35 19.62 -0.24 34.94
C GLY A 35 18.15 -0.34 35.31
N ASN A 36 17.25 0.21 34.48
CA ASN A 36 15.81 0.19 34.71
C ASN A 36 15.06 -0.39 33.48
N ALA A 37 13.75 -0.64 33.65
CA ALA A 37 12.92 -1.22 32.60
C ALA A 37 12.77 -0.30 31.37
N PHE A 38 12.75 1.03 31.55
CA PHE A 38 12.67 2.00 30.45
C PHE A 38 13.89 1.89 29.53
N SER A 39 15.10 1.85 30.10
CA SER A 39 16.33 1.74 29.30
C SER A 39 16.42 0.39 28.56
N MET A 40 16.03 -0.71 29.20
CA MET A 40 15.97 -2.04 28.56
C MET A 40 15.00 -2.03 27.36
N LEU A 41 13.78 -1.54 27.57
CA LEU A 41 12.74 -1.52 26.54
C LEU A 41 13.03 -0.49 25.44
N GLY A 42 13.64 0.64 25.78
CA GLY A 42 14.18 1.60 24.82
C GLY A 42 15.27 0.97 23.94
N ASN A 43 16.12 0.12 24.51
CA ASN A 43 17.09 -0.65 23.72
C ASN A 43 16.43 -1.67 22.79
N PHE A 44 15.42 -2.41 23.26
CA PHE A 44 14.65 -3.33 22.42
C PHE A 44 13.99 -2.58 21.26
N GLN A 45 13.32 -1.45 21.54
CA GLN A 45 12.66 -0.62 20.54
C GLN A 45 13.67 -0.06 19.52
N ARG A 46 14.87 0.38 19.95
CA ARG A 46 15.94 0.81 19.04
C ARG A 46 16.37 -0.29 18.09
N ILE A 47 16.59 -1.51 18.58
CA ILE A 47 16.95 -2.68 17.76
C ILE A 47 15.82 -3.02 16.77
N LEU A 48 14.57 -3.05 17.23
CA LEU A 48 13.41 -3.37 16.40
C LEU A 48 13.11 -2.28 15.36
N SER A 49 13.48 -1.02 15.63
CA SER A 49 13.33 0.09 14.68
C SER A 49 14.45 0.18 13.65
N ASP A 50 15.57 -0.54 13.84
CA ASP A 50 16.71 -0.55 12.93
C ASP A 50 16.67 -1.81 12.04
N ASN A 51 16.25 -1.63 10.79
CA ASN A 51 16.15 -2.71 9.80
C ASN A 51 17.50 -3.43 9.57
N ARG A 52 18.64 -2.78 9.86
CA ARG A 52 19.97 -3.42 9.76
C ARG A 52 20.22 -4.46 10.85
N GLN A 53 19.40 -4.48 11.89
CA GLN A 53 19.47 -5.42 13.01
C GLN A 53 18.37 -6.48 12.96
N ARG A 54 17.76 -6.70 11.78
CA ARG A 54 16.64 -7.65 11.58
C ARG A 54 16.93 -9.06 12.09
N GLU A 55 18.17 -9.53 12.01
CA GLU A 55 18.59 -10.84 12.54
C GLU A 55 18.35 -11.00 14.04
N GLN A 56 18.27 -9.91 14.80
CA GLN A 56 18.02 -9.91 16.24
C GLN A 56 16.52 -9.83 16.58
N TRP A 57 15.65 -9.51 15.62
CA TRP A 57 14.25 -9.19 15.89
C TRP A 57 13.48 -10.34 16.50
N ASP A 58 13.61 -11.56 15.95
CA ASP A 58 12.88 -12.73 16.46
C ASP A 58 13.24 -13.02 17.93
N GLY A 59 14.53 -12.87 18.28
CA GLY A 59 14.98 -12.99 19.67
C GLY A 59 14.37 -11.94 20.58
N ILE A 60 14.25 -10.68 20.13
CA ILE A 60 13.59 -9.64 20.93
C ILE A 60 12.07 -9.86 21.03
N PHE A 61 11.40 -10.31 19.96
CA PHE A 61 9.98 -10.64 20.00
C PHE A 61 9.68 -11.78 20.96
N GLU A 62 10.53 -12.82 21.00
CA GLU A 62 10.40 -13.91 21.98
C GLU A 62 10.51 -13.36 23.41
N LYS A 63 11.49 -12.48 23.67
CA LYS A 63 11.65 -11.84 24.98
C LYS A 63 10.43 -11.00 25.38
N LEU A 64 9.88 -10.20 24.46
CA LEU A 64 8.66 -9.42 24.71
C LEU A 64 7.46 -10.34 24.99
N GLY A 65 7.34 -11.45 24.26
CA GLY A 65 6.32 -12.48 24.53
C GLY A 65 6.45 -13.09 25.93
N ILE A 66 7.67 -13.42 26.36
CA ILE A 66 7.94 -13.95 27.72
C ILE A 66 7.60 -12.91 28.80
N LEU A 67 8.03 -11.65 28.62
CA LEU A 67 7.72 -10.56 29.54
C LEU A 67 6.21 -10.34 29.64
N PHE A 68 5.50 -10.40 28.51
CA PHE A 68 4.04 -10.30 28.49
C PHE A 68 3.41 -11.46 29.26
N SER A 69 3.77 -12.70 28.94
CA SER A 69 3.28 -13.90 29.62
C SER A 69 3.51 -13.87 31.13
N CYS A 70 4.63 -13.34 31.60
CA CYS A 70 4.95 -13.26 33.02
C CYS A 70 4.42 -11.99 33.72
N GLY A 71 3.95 -10.98 32.99
CA GLY A 71 3.40 -9.75 33.55
C GLY A 71 2.07 -9.98 34.27
N CYS A 72 1.79 -9.18 35.31
CA CYS A 72 0.53 -9.26 36.03
C CYS A 72 -0.56 -8.40 35.37
N ASN A 73 -1.82 -8.85 35.43
CA ASN A 73 -2.96 -8.02 35.05
C ASN A 73 -3.03 -6.78 35.95
N ALA A 74 -3.22 -5.60 35.37
CA ALA A 74 -3.32 -4.34 36.10
C ALA A 74 -4.31 -3.40 35.41
N ILE A 75 -5.18 -2.79 36.22
CA ILE A 75 -6.12 -1.77 35.76
C ILE A 75 -5.36 -0.45 35.59
N LEU A 76 -5.59 0.22 34.46
CA LEU A 76 -5.06 1.55 34.19
C LEU A 76 -6.13 2.62 34.42
N ASP A 77 -5.71 3.74 34.99
CA ASP A 77 -6.58 4.88 35.27
C ASP A 77 -5.83 6.19 35.00
N GLY A 78 -6.39 7.03 34.13
CA GLY A 78 -5.79 8.26 33.66
C GLY A 78 -4.82 8.10 32.47
N PRO A 79 -4.08 9.18 32.13
CA PRO A 79 -3.25 9.25 30.93
C PRO A 79 -1.95 8.48 31.08
N MET A 80 -1.46 7.94 29.96
CA MET A 80 -0.22 7.18 29.87
C MET A 80 0.58 7.64 28.65
N ILE A 81 1.89 7.74 28.80
CA ILE A 81 2.82 7.95 27.68
C ILE A 81 2.94 6.64 26.91
N GLY A 82 2.69 6.67 25.61
CA GLY A 82 2.79 5.50 24.76
C GLY A 82 3.98 5.55 23.82
N VAL A 83 4.51 4.37 23.52
CA VAL A 83 5.45 4.19 22.42
C VAL A 83 5.21 2.83 21.76
N PRO A 84 5.11 2.78 20.42
CA PRO A 84 5.03 1.50 19.76
C PRO A 84 6.42 0.85 19.80
N VAL A 85 6.48 -0.42 20.18
CA VAL A 85 7.75 -1.16 20.28
C VAL A 85 8.05 -1.86 18.96
N ALA A 86 7.06 -2.56 18.41
CA ALA A 86 7.12 -3.15 17.07
C ALA A 86 5.74 -3.60 16.57
N ILE A 87 5.59 -3.70 15.26
CA ILE A 87 4.46 -4.37 14.59
C ILE A 87 5.00 -5.53 13.74
N ARG A 88 4.21 -6.58 13.53
CA ARG A 88 4.47 -7.73 12.65
C ARG A 88 3.32 -7.92 11.68
N ASP A 89 3.61 -8.56 10.55
CA ASP A 89 2.57 -8.94 9.59
C ASP A 89 1.67 -10.05 10.13
N SER A 90 0.35 -9.89 9.98
CA SER A 90 -0.60 -10.97 10.21
C SER A 90 -0.31 -12.12 9.26
N ASP A 91 -0.28 -13.35 9.77
CA ASP A 91 -0.01 -14.52 8.97
C ASP A 91 -1.32 -15.18 8.51
N TYR A 92 -1.87 -14.64 7.42
CA TYR A 92 -3.10 -15.16 6.79
C TYR A 92 -2.95 -16.59 6.23
N PHE A 93 -1.72 -17.09 6.07
CA PHE A 93 -1.43 -18.40 5.48
C PHE A 93 -0.72 -19.34 6.46
N ARG A 94 -0.81 -19.07 7.78
CA ARG A 94 -0.14 -19.86 8.81
C ARG A 94 -0.49 -21.34 8.73
N HIS A 95 -1.77 -21.67 8.51
CA HIS A 95 -2.23 -23.05 8.35
C HIS A 95 -1.56 -23.74 7.14
N THR A 96 -1.42 -23.04 6.01
CA THR A 96 -0.70 -23.54 4.84
C THR A 96 0.78 -23.72 5.13
N ALA A 97 1.43 -22.79 5.84
CA ALA A 97 2.83 -22.90 6.22
C ALA A 97 3.11 -24.11 7.14
N GLN A 98 2.21 -24.37 8.09
CA GLN A 98 2.27 -25.52 9.00
C GLN A 98 2.19 -26.85 8.26
N MET A 99 1.36 -26.94 7.21
CA MET A 99 1.31 -28.12 6.33
C MET A 99 2.65 -28.41 5.63
N PHE A 100 3.53 -27.41 5.49
CA PHE A 100 4.88 -27.55 4.94
C PHE A 100 5.99 -27.51 6.02
N GLY A 101 5.65 -27.74 7.29
CA GLY A 101 6.61 -27.81 8.39
C GLY A 101 7.26 -26.46 8.77
N ARG A 102 6.59 -25.34 8.47
CA ARG A 102 7.03 -23.99 8.86
C ARG A 102 6.04 -23.37 9.83
N ASP A 103 6.54 -22.67 10.84
CA ASP A 103 5.68 -21.99 11.83
C ASP A 103 4.99 -20.74 11.28
N ARG A 104 5.49 -20.22 10.14
CA ARG A 104 5.04 -18.98 9.52
C ARG A 104 5.11 -19.02 7.99
N SER A 105 4.18 -18.35 7.30
CA SER A 105 4.21 -18.24 5.84
C SER A 105 5.37 -17.39 5.33
N ALA A 106 5.85 -17.69 4.12
CA ALA A 106 6.94 -16.94 3.50
C ALA A 106 6.57 -15.47 3.26
N VAL A 107 5.30 -15.17 3.02
CA VAL A 107 4.77 -13.80 2.83
C VAL A 107 4.78 -13.03 4.15
N ALA A 108 4.30 -13.63 5.24
CA ALA A 108 4.34 -12.98 6.54
C ALA A 108 5.79 -12.83 7.04
N ALA A 109 6.69 -13.75 6.72
CA ALA A 109 8.11 -13.64 7.06
C ALA A 109 8.82 -12.43 6.40
N VAL A 110 8.23 -11.81 5.38
CA VAL A 110 8.75 -10.58 4.75
C VAL A 110 8.61 -9.37 5.68
N GLU A 111 7.65 -9.36 6.62
CA GLU A 111 7.46 -8.30 7.62
C GLU A 111 7.30 -6.90 6.98
N TRP A 112 6.50 -6.82 5.91
CA TRP A 112 6.34 -5.60 5.13
C TRP A 112 5.59 -4.51 5.90
N MET A 113 4.51 -4.83 6.64
CA MET A 113 3.82 -3.85 7.49
C MET A 113 4.70 -3.43 8.65
N ALA A 114 5.52 -4.34 9.22
CA ALA A 114 6.52 -3.98 10.23
C ALA A 114 7.53 -2.96 9.70
N THR A 115 7.99 -3.17 8.45
CA THR A 115 8.94 -2.29 7.77
C THR A 115 8.31 -0.94 7.42
N CYS A 116 7.09 -0.92 6.87
CA CYS A 116 6.30 0.28 6.64
C CYS A 116 6.01 1.03 7.95
N TRP A 117 5.67 0.31 9.00
CA TRP A 117 5.44 0.84 10.34
C TRP A 117 6.67 1.51 10.91
N ASN A 118 7.85 0.89 10.76
CA ASN A 118 9.11 1.50 11.18
C ASN A 118 9.42 2.80 10.42
N ALA A 119 9.08 2.87 9.14
CA ALA A 119 9.30 4.07 8.33
C ALA A 119 8.31 5.21 8.62
N THR A 120 7.10 4.89 9.11
CA THR A 120 5.99 5.86 9.23
C THR A 120 5.60 6.21 10.67
N PHE A 121 5.76 5.28 11.63
CA PHE A 121 5.29 5.42 13.02
C PHE A 121 6.38 5.16 14.08
N ALA A 122 7.25 4.16 13.90
CA ALA A 122 8.29 3.90 14.89
C ALA A 122 9.36 5.01 14.82
N ASN A 123 9.63 5.68 15.93
CA ASN A 123 10.55 6.84 16.07
C ASN A 123 10.02 8.21 15.62
N THR A 124 8.80 8.34 15.10
CA THR A 124 8.24 9.66 14.74
C THR A 124 7.63 10.39 15.94
N GLY A 125 7.21 9.63 16.96
CA GLY A 125 6.42 10.16 18.08
C GLY A 125 5.06 10.68 17.62
N LEU A 126 4.49 10.11 16.55
CA LEU A 126 3.15 10.47 16.06
C LEU A 126 2.06 10.01 17.04
N TRP A 127 2.14 8.77 17.54
CA TRP A 127 1.28 8.27 18.61
C TRP A 127 2.00 8.42 19.96
N MET A 128 1.36 9.12 20.89
CA MET A 128 1.96 9.56 22.16
C MET A 128 1.37 8.88 23.40
N GLY A 129 0.49 7.89 23.20
CA GLY A 129 -0.15 7.15 24.28
C GLY A 129 -1.66 7.18 24.24
N LYS A 130 -2.26 6.89 25.39
CA LYS A 130 -3.72 6.80 25.58
C LYS A 130 -4.07 7.27 26.98
N THR A 131 -5.34 7.60 27.19
CA THR A 131 -5.91 7.79 28.53
C THR A 131 -7.05 6.82 28.78
N PHE A 132 -7.27 6.54 30.06
CA PHE A 132 -8.32 5.66 30.57
C PHE A 132 -9.20 6.48 31.51
N GLU A 133 -10.41 6.80 31.05
CA GLU A 133 -11.32 7.70 31.74
C GLU A 133 -12.46 6.90 32.41
N PRO A 134 -12.90 7.29 33.61
CA PRO A 134 -14.12 6.76 34.20
C PRO A 134 -15.29 6.89 33.23
N VAL A 135 -16.18 5.91 33.24
CA VAL A 135 -17.31 5.85 32.31
C VAL A 135 -18.56 5.36 33.02
N SER A 136 -19.70 5.97 32.69
CA SER A 136 -21.00 5.56 33.22
C SER A 136 -21.43 4.21 32.65
N ARG A 137 -22.31 3.50 33.37
CA ARG A 137 -22.87 2.23 32.87
C ARG A 137 -23.69 2.45 31.61
N GLU A 138 -24.40 3.57 31.55
CA GLU A 138 -25.24 4.00 30.44
C GLU A 138 -24.39 4.24 29.17
N THR A 139 -23.27 4.95 29.31
CA THR A 139 -22.33 5.15 28.20
C THR A 139 -21.78 3.81 27.73
N VAL A 140 -21.32 2.93 28.64
CA VAL A 140 -20.85 1.58 28.26
C VAL A 140 -21.93 0.81 27.49
N ALA A 141 -23.16 0.79 28.01
CA ALA A 141 -24.28 0.13 27.35
C ALA A 141 -24.51 0.67 25.93
N SER A 142 -24.46 2.00 25.73
CA SER A 142 -24.59 2.60 24.41
C SER A 142 -23.40 2.26 23.49
N SER A 143 -22.18 2.24 24.04
CA SER A 143 -20.94 1.99 23.28
C SER A 143 -20.74 0.53 22.88
N CYS A 144 -21.39 -0.42 23.57
CA CYS A 144 -21.33 -1.84 23.25
C CYS A 144 -22.68 -2.43 22.79
N ASP A 145 -23.61 -1.60 22.33
CA ASP A 145 -24.95 -1.99 21.88
C ASP A 145 -25.69 -2.93 22.86
N ASN A 146 -25.65 -2.57 24.14
CA ASN A 146 -26.24 -3.31 25.26
C ASN A 146 -25.76 -4.76 25.40
N ASP A 147 -24.53 -5.07 24.97
CA ASP A 147 -23.96 -6.41 25.10
C ASP A 147 -24.09 -6.94 26.54
N PRO A 148 -24.80 -8.07 26.74
CA PRO A 148 -25.13 -8.55 28.07
C PRO A 148 -23.90 -9.07 28.83
N GLN A 149 -22.87 -9.56 28.12
CA GLN A 149 -21.65 -10.06 28.77
C GLN A 149 -20.79 -8.90 29.28
N VAL A 150 -20.61 -7.85 28.49
CA VAL A 150 -19.90 -6.63 28.91
C VAL A 150 -20.62 -5.98 30.09
N LEU A 151 -21.95 -5.84 30.01
CA LEU A 151 -22.73 -5.21 31.09
C LEU A 151 -22.79 -6.04 32.37
N ALA A 152 -22.68 -7.37 32.28
CA ALA A 152 -22.55 -8.24 33.45
C ALA A 152 -21.20 -8.05 34.17
N HIS A 153 -20.13 -7.73 33.42
CA HIS A 153 -18.79 -7.52 33.97
C HIS A 153 -18.47 -6.04 34.23
N PHE A 154 -19.37 -5.12 33.90
CA PHE A 154 -19.19 -3.70 34.18
C PHE A 154 -18.94 -3.45 35.67
N ALA A 155 -17.84 -2.78 35.97
CA ALA A 155 -17.50 -2.33 37.31
C ALA A 155 -16.89 -0.92 37.25
N PRO A 156 -17.46 0.09 37.95
CA PRO A 156 -16.97 1.47 37.89
C PRO A 156 -15.48 1.60 38.25
N ALA A 157 -14.96 0.72 39.10
CA ALA A 157 -13.56 0.74 39.53
C ALA A 157 -12.58 0.28 38.43
N SER A 158 -13.02 -0.51 37.44
CA SER A 158 -12.12 -1.17 36.47
C SER A 158 -12.52 -1.00 35.01
N THR A 159 -13.78 -0.67 34.73
CA THR A 159 -14.24 -0.37 33.37
C THR A 159 -13.90 1.09 33.04
N ARG A 160 -13.25 1.29 31.90
CA ARG A 160 -12.83 2.61 31.43
C ARG A 160 -13.21 2.77 29.96
N ILE A 161 -13.41 4.01 29.53
CA ILE A 161 -13.40 4.38 28.12
C ILE A 161 -12.11 5.13 27.87
N GLY A 162 -11.47 4.92 26.72
CA GLY A 162 -10.19 5.52 26.45
C GLY A 162 -10.07 6.08 25.06
N ARG A 163 -9.07 6.96 24.91
CA ARG A 163 -8.73 7.65 23.66
C ARG A 163 -7.21 7.69 23.50
N ASN A 164 -6.76 7.64 22.26
CA ASN A 164 -5.36 7.73 21.87
C ASN A 164 -4.92 9.20 21.78
N PHE A 165 -3.63 9.45 21.95
CA PHE A 165 -2.96 10.74 21.85
C PHE A 165 -2.08 10.80 20.60
N PHE A 166 -2.17 11.89 19.86
CA PHE A 166 -1.44 12.12 18.63
C PHE A 166 -0.72 13.48 18.61
N ARG A 167 0.48 13.51 18.03
CA ARG A 167 1.38 14.67 17.95
C ARG A 167 1.85 14.87 16.52
N GLU A 168 1.94 16.12 16.08
CA GLU A 168 2.55 16.43 14.78
C GLU A 168 4.07 16.15 14.78
N PRO A 169 4.64 15.45 13.79
CA PRO A 169 6.08 15.17 13.75
C PRO A 169 6.95 16.44 13.64
N PRO A 170 8.22 16.47 14.13
CA PRO A 170 9.09 17.66 14.12
C PRO A 170 9.63 18.13 12.79
N ASN A 171 9.90 17.20 11.89
CA ASN A 171 10.23 17.48 10.50
C ASN A 171 9.47 16.45 9.71
N PRO A 172 8.16 16.63 9.51
CA PRO A 172 7.39 15.66 8.80
C PRO A 172 7.97 15.57 7.39
N GLY A 173 8.46 14.38 7.01
CA GLY A 173 8.64 14.09 5.58
C GLY A 173 7.29 14.20 4.86
N LEU A 174 7.28 14.23 3.53
CA LEU A 174 6.05 14.39 2.74
C LEU A 174 4.91 13.41 3.14
N LEU A 175 5.26 12.17 3.51
CA LEU A 175 4.29 11.16 3.98
C LEU A 175 3.74 11.47 5.39
N GLN A 176 4.54 12.11 6.23
CA GLN A 176 4.22 12.43 7.62
C GLN A 176 3.46 13.76 7.74
N SER A 177 3.64 14.70 6.81
CA SER A 177 2.94 15.99 6.78
C SER A 177 1.47 15.83 6.37
N LEU A 178 1.18 14.80 5.59
CA LEU A 178 -0.17 14.41 5.19
C LEU A 178 -0.90 13.57 6.25
N GLY A 179 -0.18 13.00 7.22
CA GLY A 179 -0.70 12.02 8.18
C GLY A 179 -1.75 12.58 9.13
N ILE A 180 -1.49 13.65 9.87
CA ILE A 180 -2.42 14.20 10.86
C ILE A 180 -3.73 14.71 10.22
N PRO A 181 -3.74 15.48 9.12
CA PRO A 181 -4.98 15.93 8.49
C PRO A 181 -5.87 14.79 7.99
N VAL A 182 -5.26 13.74 7.41
CA VAL A 182 -5.98 12.55 6.95
C VAL A 182 -6.49 11.74 8.13
N LEU A 183 -5.64 11.45 9.13
CA LEU A 183 -6.04 10.75 10.36
C LEU A 183 -7.12 11.51 11.12
N THR A 184 -7.07 12.85 11.15
CA THR A 184 -8.08 13.69 11.80
C THR A 184 -9.45 13.48 11.21
N ARG A 185 -9.55 13.41 9.87
CA ARG A 185 -10.83 13.14 9.18
C ARG A 185 -11.28 11.70 9.35
N VAL A 186 -10.38 10.74 9.17
CA VAL A 186 -10.72 9.30 9.18
C VAL A 186 -11.00 8.79 10.60
N TRP A 187 -10.27 9.26 11.60
CA TRP A 187 -10.39 8.82 13.01
C TRP A 187 -11.16 9.82 13.87
N GLN A 188 -11.76 10.85 13.26
CA GLN A 188 -12.54 11.89 13.92
C GLN A 188 -11.77 12.49 15.12
N LEU A 189 -10.48 12.79 14.90
CA LEU A 189 -9.63 13.29 15.99
C LEU A 189 -10.13 14.66 16.44
N LYS A 190 -10.13 14.85 17.76
CA LYS A 190 -10.49 16.10 18.44
C LYS A 190 -9.24 16.78 18.95
N GLU A 191 -9.33 18.09 19.13
CA GLU A 191 -8.30 18.81 19.87
C GLU A 191 -8.23 18.30 21.32
N ARG A 192 -7.04 18.44 21.90
CA ARG A 192 -6.82 18.20 23.32
C ARG A 192 -7.82 18.97 24.19
N PRO A 193 -8.49 18.32 25.18
CA PRO A 193 -9.36 19.02 26.10
C PRO A 193 -8.57 20.01 26.97
N SER A 194 -9.08 21.23 27.12
CA SER A 194 -8.50 22.28 27.96
C SER A 194 -8.92 22.19 29.42
N ASP A 195 -10.09 21.63 29.70
CA ASP A 195 -10.65 21.51 31.05
C ASP A 195 -11.71 20.39 31.15
N SER A 196 -12.18 20.13 32.36
CA SER A 196 -13.11 19.04 32.68
C SER A 196 -14.55 19.27 32.19
N SER A 197 -14.89 20.46 31.68
CA SER A 197 -16.24 20.78 31.19
C SER A 197 -16.44 20.47 29.71
N ALA A 198 -15.39 20.02 29.00
CA ALA A 198 -15.49 19.65 27.59
C ALA A 198 -16.50 18.51 27.38
N SER A 199 -17.63 18.81 26.71
CA SER A 199 -18.78 17.91 26.55
C SER A 199 -18.63 16.87 25.44
N ASP A 200 -17.58 16.98 24.63
CA ASP A 200 -17.41 16.18 23.42
C ASP A 200 -16.77 14.80 23.69
N PHE A 201 -16.54 14.44 24.94
CA PHE A 201 -15.88 13.20 25.33
C PHE A 201 -16.85 12.25 26.03
N LEU A 202 -16.72 10.95 25.73
CA LEU A 202 -17.60 9.92 26.29
C LEU A 202 -17.25 9.54 27.74
N GLY A 203 -16.02 9.82 28.17
CA GLY A 203 -15.53 9.58 29.53
C GLY A 203 -15.60 10.83 30.42
N GLU A 204 -15.45 10.62 31.73
CA GLU A 204 -15.35 11.71 32.70
C GLU A 204 -13.92 12.29 32.72
N LEU A 205 -13.77 13.54 32.28
CA LEU A 205 -12.50 14.26 32.30
C LEU A 205 -12.16 14.74 33.72
N LEU A 206 -11.40 13.95 34.46
CA LEU A 206 -10.98 14.31 35.81
C LEU A 206 -9.87 15.39 35.79
N PRO A 207 -9.98 16.48 36.59
CA PRO A 207 -8.95 17.52 36.64
C PRO A 207 -7.55 16.99 36.95
N GLN A 208 -7.44 16.01 37.85
CA GLN A 208 -6.17 15.35 38.19
C GLN A 208 -5.54 14.58 37.02
N ASN A 209 -6.35 14.06 36.10
CA ASN A 209 -5.88 13.36 34.91
C ASN A 209 -5.41 14.38 33.86
N LEU A 210 -6.16 15.47 33.66
CA LEU A 210 -5.75 16.57 32.76
C LEU A 210 -4.42 17.22 33.19
N GLU A 211 -4.17 17.34 34.49
CA GLU A 211 -2.87 17.81 35.00
C GLU A 211 -1.73 16.85 34.62
N LYS A 212 -1.95 15.53 34.73
CA LYS A 212 -0.95 14.53 34.30
C LYS A 212 -0.73 14.53 32.79
N GLU A 213 -1.78 14.80 32.01
CA GLU A 213 -1.67 14.91 30.55
C GLU A 213 -0.71 16.02 30.12
N LYS A 214 -0.46 17.06 30.94
CA LYS A 214 0.49 18.13 30.60
C LYS A 214 1.89 17.60 30.31
N ASN A 215 2.26 16.48 30.92
CA ASN A 215 3.55 15.84 30.70
C ASN A 215 3.64 15.07 29.36
N ILE A 216 2.57 15.00 28.57
CA ILE A 216 2.51 14.27 27.30
C ILE A 216 2.36 15.29 26.15
N PRO A 217 3.34 15.41 25.24
CA PRO A 217 3.31 16.39 24.15
C PRO A 217 2.40 15.92 23.01
N TYR A 218 1.08 16.05 23.18
CA TYR A 218 0.09 15.72 22.15
C TYR A 218 -0.84 16.91 21.87
N SER A 219 -1.35 16.98 20.65
CA SER A 219 -2.27 18.03 20.18
C SER A 219 -3.65 17.49 19.83
N MET A 220 -3.72 16.27 19.29
CA MET A 220 -4.96 15.63 18.82
C MET A 220 -5.25 14.34 19.58
N THR A 221 -6.52 13.98 19.73
CA THR A 221 -6.95 12.78 20.46
C THR A 221 -8.17 12.12 19.81
N GLY A 222 -8.26 10.79 19.85
CA GLY A 222 -9.37 10.05 19.24
C GLY A 222 -9.12 8.55 19.22
N GLY A 223 -9.78 7.81 18.32
CA GLY A 223 -9.66 6.34 18.28
C GLY A 223 -10.12 5.71 19.59
N ILE A 224 -11.42 5.71 19.82
CA ILE A 224 -12.01 5.37 21.11
C ILE A 224 -12.02 3.85 21.33
N PHE A 225 -11.82 3.42 22.57
CA PHE A 225 -11.90 2.01 22.99
C PHE A 225 -12.61 1.85 24.33
N LEU A 226 -13.22 0.68 24.54
CA LEU A 226 -13.69 0.26 25.85
C LEU A 226 -12.65 -0.66 26.50
N ALA A 227 -12.31 -0.38 27.76
CA ALA A 227 -11.33 -1.15 28.50
C ALA A 227 -11.92 -1.83 29.74
N GLN A 228 -11.59 -3.11 29.93
CA GLN A 228 -12.02 -3.89 31.09
C GLN A 228 -11.06 -5.07 31.36
N PRO A 229 -11.01 -5.59 32.61
CA PRO A 229 -10.31 -6.83 32.89
C PRO A 229 -10.94 -8.00 32.12
N GLY A 230 -10.11 -8.90 31.59
CA GLY A 230 -10.56 -10.07 30.85
C GLY A 230 -9.45 -11.12 30.71
N ASN A 231 -9.68 -12.12 29.87
CA ASN A 231 -8.68 -13.11 29.50
C ASN A 231 -8.24 -12.88 28.05
N SER A 232 -6.96 -13.12 27.77
CA SER A 232 -6.40 -12.91 26.43
C SER A 232 -7.19 -13.65 25.36
N VAL A 233 -7.56 -12.96 24.28
CA VAL A 233 -8.24 -13.55 23.11
C VAL A 233 -7.27 -14.29 22.18
N VAL A 234 -5.96 -14.10 22.34
CA VAL A 234 -4.95 -14.85 21.57
C VAL A 234 -4.94 -16.31 22.05
N PRO A 235 -5.20 -17.31 21.18
CA PRO A 235 -5.30 -18.71 21.60
C PRO A 235 -4.05 -19.22 22.32
N GLY A 236 -2.86 -18.83 21.86
CA GLY A 236 -1.58 -19.23 22.44
C GLY A 236 -1.27 -18.65 23.83
N MET A 237 -2.14 -17.79 24.38
CA MET A 237 -2.00 -17.24 25.74
C MET A 237 -2.77 -18.04 26.80
N ASN A 238 -3.42 -19.14 26.41
CA ASN A 238 -4.08 -20.10 27.32
C ASN A 238 -5.06 -19.46 28.34
N GLY A 239 -5.73 -18.36 27.96
CA GLY A 239 -6.66 -17.66 28.84
C GLY A 239 -5.99 -16.79 29.91
N LYS A 240 -4.74 -16.36 29.70
CA LYS A 240 -4.02 -15.44 30.57
C LYS A 240 -4.87 -14.20 30.93
N PRO A 241 -4.99 -13.82 32.21
CA PRO A 241 -5.64 -12.58 32.62
C PRO A 241 -4.88 -11.33 32.11
N VAL A 242 -5.61 -10.40 31.52
CA VAL A 242 -5.09 -9.15 30.91
C VAL A 242 -6.09 -8.01 31.10
N TYR A 243 -5.64 -6.77 30.87
CA TYR A 243 -6.53 -5.63 30.72
C TYR A 243 -6.78 -5.40 29.23
N GLN A 244 -8.00 -5.67 28.77
CA GLN A 244 -8.35 -5.63 27.35
C GLN A 244 -8.89 -4.27 26.95
N LEU A 245 -8.44 -3.76 25.82
CA LEU A 245 -8.88 -2.52 25.19
C LEU A 245 -9.49 -2.90 23.85
N ASN A 246 -10.80 -2.92 23.80
CA ASN A 246 -11.54 -3.33 22.62
C ASN A 246 -12.00 -2.10 21.83
N TYR A 247 -11.39 -1.93 20.65
CA TYR A 247 -11.74 -0.87 19.70
C TYR A 247 -12.90 -1.27 18.79
N ARG A 248 -13.17 -2.57 18.67
CA ARG A 248 -13.95 -3.13 17.57
C ARG A 248 -15.45 -2.87 17.67
N TRP A 249 -15.91 -2.32 18.78
CA TRP A 249 -17.32 -2.01 19.03
C TRP A 249 -17.87 -1.04 17.98
N PRO A 250 -18.90 -1.43 17.19
CA PRO A 250 -19.40 -0.58 16.11
C PRO A 250 -19.91 0.80 16.58
N ALA A 251 -20.49 0.87 17.78
CA ALA A 251 -21.00 2.11 18.35
C ALA A 251 -19.89 3.09 18.80
N LEU A 252 -18.63 2.65 18.86
CA LEU A 252 -17.47 3.54 19.04
C LEU A 252 -16.99 4.15 17.71
N GLU A 253 -17.56 3.71 16.59
CA GLU A 253 -17.19 4.11 15.23
C GLU A 253 -15.69 3.94 14.91
N PRO A 254 -15.11 2.76 15.15
CA PRO A 254 -13.72 2.53 14.83
C PRO A 254 -13.51 2.61 13.32
N ALA A 255 -12.40 3.23 12.94
CA ALA A 255 -11.89 3.20 11.58
C ALA A 255 -10.78 2.16 11.44
N TYR A 256 -10.57 1.63 10.24
CA TYR A 256 -9.43 0.75 10.00
C TYR A 256 -8.09 1.41 10.39
N PRO A 257 -7.16 0.69 11.05
CA PRO A 257 -7.20 -0.73 11.41
C PRO A 257 -7.87 -1.05 12.77
N MET A 258 -8.36 -0.05 13.52
CA MET A 258 -8.93 -0.24 14.87
C MET A 258 -10.16 -1.17 14.89
N THR A 259 -10.86 -1.30 13.76
CA THR A 259 -11.97 -2.25 13.58
C THR A 259 -11.57 -3.72 13.77
N ARG A 260 -10.27 -4.01 13.69
CA ARG A 260 -9.68 -5.33 13.89
C ARG A 260 -8.99 -5.47 15.24
N LEU A 261 -8.81 -4.37 15.96
CA LEU A 261 -7.84 -4.27 17.04
C LEU A 261 -8.48 -4.54 18.39
N ILE A 262 -7.88 -5.48 19.12
CA ILE A 262 -7.97 -5.58 20.57
C ILE A 262 -6.56 -5.42 21.09
N ASP A 263 -6.31 -4.41 21.92
CA ASP A 263 -5.05 -4.34 22.65
C ASP A 263 -5.20 -5.08 23.98
N GLU A 264 -4.14 -5.71 24.45
CA GLU A 264 -4.13 -6.39 25.74
C GLU A 264 -2.92 -5.96 26.53
N LEU A 265 -3.11 -5.58 27.80
CA LEU A 265 -2.08 -5.00 28.65
C LEU A 265 -1.81 -5.85 29.89
N VAL A 266 -0.53 -5.87 30.26
CA VAL A 266 -0.04 -6.36 31.56
C VAL A 266 0.98 -5.37 32.12
N GLN A 267 1.12 -5.34 33.44
CA GLN A 267 2.17 -4.59 34.09
C GLN A 267 3.43 -5.45 34.25
N ILE A 268 4.59 -4.89 33.91
CA ILE A 268 5.89 -5.58 33.98
C ILE A 268 6.91 -4.89 34.88
N ALA A 269 6.71 -3.60 35.18
CA ALA A 269 7.49 -2.85 36.19
C ALA A 269 6.68 -1.69 36.77
N ASP A 270 7.26 -0.99 37.76
CA ASP A 270 6.68 0.24 38.29
C ASP A 270 6.47 1.26 37.17
N GLY A 271 5.22 1.66 36.95
CA GLY A 271 4.86 2.61 35.90
C GLY A 271 5.08 2.11 34.47
N VAL A 272 5.33 0.81 34.23
CA VAL A 272 5.58 0.24 32.89
C VAL A 272 4.62 -0.91 32.61
N TYR A 273 3.85 -0.75 31.54
CA TYR A 273 2.85 -1.69 31.07
C TYR A 273 3.21 -2.11 29.65
N LEU A 274 3.26 -3.41 29.41
CA LEU A 274 3.53 -4.01 28.12
C LEU A 274 2.21 -4.42 27.49
N GLY A 275 1.97 -3.90 26.30
CA GLY A 275 0.80 -4.23 25.49
C GLY A 275 1.17 -5.11 24.32
N GLN A 276 0.27 -6.04 23.96
CA GLN A 276 0.28 -6.69 22.66
C GLN A 276 -0.83 -6.12 21.78
N LEU A 277 -0.52 -5.92 20.50
CA LEU A 277 -1.49 -5.51 19.49
C LEU A 277 -2.13 -6.76 18.89
N VAL A 278 -3.40 -7.03 19.20
CA VAL A 278 -4.09 -8.24 18.71
C VAL A 278 -5.03 -7.88 17.58
N MET A 279 -4.75 -8.39 16.38
CA MET A 279 -5.61 -8.19 15.21
C MET A 279 -6.46 -9.42 14.94
N ALA A 280 -7.74 -9.22 14.68
CA ALA A 280 -8.60 -10.24 14.09
C ALA A 280 -8.18 -10.51 12.64
N THR A 281 -7.92 -11.77 12.28
CA THR A 281 -7.69 -12.18 10.88
C THR A 281 -8.94 -12.70 10.18
N SER A 282 -10.05 -12.84 10.92
CA SER A 282 -11.36 -13.29 10.42
C SER A 282 -12.48 -12.41 11.01
N HIS A 283 -13.65 -12.38 10.35
CA HIS A 283 -14.86 -11.70 10.82
C HIS A 283 -14.62 -10.25 11.30
N TYR A 284 -14.16 -9.39 10.40
CA TYR A 284 -13.86 -8.00 10.72
C TYR A 284 -14.43 -7.02 9.69
N SER A 285 -14.59 -5.77 10.12
CA SER A 285 -15.03 -4.66 9.29
C SER A 285 -13.85 -3.75 8.94
N LEU A 286 -13.97 -2.94 7.88
CA LEU A 286 -13.07 -1.81 7.59
C LEU A 286 -13.56 -0.50 8.24
N GLY A 287 -14.69 -0.55 8.96
CA GLY A 287 -15.23 0.56 9.73
C GLY A 287 -16.28 1.35 8.98
N ALA A 288 -16.79 2.38 9.67
CA ALA A 288 -17.78 3.30 9.16
C ALA A 288 -17.11 4.49 8.47
N MET A 289 -17.26 4.65 7.15
CA MET A 289 -16.79 5.85 6.45
C MET A 289 -17.90 6.91 6.41
N ARG A 290 -17.58 8.12 6.87
CA ARG A 290 -18.46 9.30 6.79
C ARG A 290 -18.05 10.15 5.58
N SER A 291 -18.99 10.41 4.68
CA SER A 291 -18.78 11.25 3.49
C SER A 291 -18.95 12.74 3.86
N ALA A 292 -18.12 13.61 3.29
CA ALA A 292 -18.29 15.07 3.34
C ALA A 292 -18.81 15.64 2.01
N ILE A 293 -19.43 14.80 1.16
CA ILE A 293 -19.94 15.20 -0.15
C ILE A 293 -21.31 15.87 0.05
N PRO A 294 -21.48 17.16 -0.30
CA PRO A 294 -22.76 17.85 -0.19
C PRO A 294 -23.82 17.17 -1.07
N GLY A 295 -24.94 16.70 -0.48
CA GLY A 295 -26.09 16.16 -1.22
C GLY A 295 -26.36 14.66 -1.10
N LEU A 296 -25.55 13.89 -0.35
CA LEU A 296 -25.82 12.49 0.00
C LEU A 296 -26.56 12.42 1.35
N GLU A 297 -27.78 11.83 1.38
CA GLU A 297 -28.60 11.69 2.61
C GLU A 297 -28.22 10.49 3.51
N LEU A 298 -27.19 9.70 3.15
CA LEU A 298 -26.69 8.60 3.98
C LEU A 298 -25.32 8.96 4.58
N ASP A 299 -25.34 9.27 5.88
CA ASP A 299 -24.18 9.78 6.62
C ASP A 299 -23.08 8.74 6.94
N LYS A 300 -23.32 7.43 6.70
CA LYS A 300 -22.47 6.33 7.22
C LYS A 300 -22.46 5.06 6.34
N TRP A 301 -21.26 4.55 6.01
CA TRP A 301 -21.06 3.30 5.23
C TRP A 301 -20.21 2.28 5.99
N GLU A 302 -20.69 1.05 6.20
CA GLU A 302 -19.95 -0.02 6.89
C GLU A 302 -19.54 -1.14 5.92
N ILE A 303 -18.27 -1.56 5.98
CA ILE A 303 -17.69 -2.56 5.05
C ILE A 303 -17.19 -3.75 5.84
N GLY A 304 -17.51 -4.98 5.41
CA GLY A 304 -17.12 -6.20 6.11
C GLY A 304 -18.06 -6.53 7.27
N GLU A 305 -17.63 -7.43 8.16
CA GLU A 305 -18.49 -7.94 9.22
C GLU A 305 -18.29 -7.12 10.51
N PRO A 306 -19.33 -6.38 10.99
CA PRO A 306 -19.22 -5.67 12.24
C PRO A 306 -18.99 -6.66 13.38
N TYR A 307 -18.22 -6.23 14.38
CA TYR A 307 -17.91 -7.05 15.54
C TYR A 307 -19.19 -7.44 16.29
N ARG A 308 -19.40 -8.75 16.49
CA ARG A 308 -20.57 -9.33 17.17
C ARG A 308 -20.11 -10.35 18.21
N PRO A 309 -19.90 -9.94 19.48
CA PRO A 309 -19.38 -10.84 20.51
C PRO A 309 -20.40 -11.85 21.03
N VAL A 310 -21.70 -11.67 20.76
CA VAL A 310 -22.80 -12.54 21.25
C VAL A 310 -22.73 -13.96 20.68
N ASP A 311 -22.00 -14.17 19.57
CA ASP A 311 -21.79 -15.48 18.96
C ASP A 311 -20.52 -16.14 19.52
N ALA A 312 -20.65 -16.77 20.69
CA ALA A 312 -19.53 -17.35 21.45
C ALA A 312 -18.72 -18.42 20.70
N ASN A 313 -19.24 -18.96 19.59
CA ASN A 313 -18.55 -19.96 18.76
C ASN A 313 -17.79 -19.35 17.58
N ARG A 314 -17.81 -18.02 17.41
CA ARG A 314 -17.22 -17.35 16.26
C ARG A 314 -15.72 -17.12 16.44
N ASP A 315 -14.93 -17.75 15.58
CA ASP A 315 -13.46 -17.62 15.59
C ASP A 315 -13.00 -16.40 14.76
N TYR A 316 -12.63 -15.33 15.45
CA TYR A 316 -12.09 -14.10 14.84
C TYR A 316 -10.63 -14.23 14.38
N GLY A 317 -9.97 -15.38 14.60
CA GLY A 317 -8.59 -15.61 14.17
C GLY A 317 -7.60 -14.62 14.80
N TYR A 318 -7.73 -14.33 16.09
CA TYR A 318 -6.90 -13.33 16.75
C TYR A 318 -5.42 -13.71 16.76
N GLN A 319 -4.58 -12.79 16.28
CA GLN A 319 -3.12 -12.94 16.24
C GLN A 319 -2.44 -11.76 16.93
N ASN A 320 -1.36 -12.04 17.68
CA ASN A 320 -0.45 -10.99 18.13
C ASN A 320 0.33 -10.46 16.92
N ASN A 321 0.16 -9.18 16.67
CA ASN A 321 0.70 -8.42 15.57
C ASN A 321 1.73 -7.38 16.01
N GLY A 322 2.23 -7.44 17.24
CA GLY A 322 3.23 -6.51 17.74
C GLY A 322 3.11 -6.22 19.22
N PHE A 323 3.99 -5.34 19.69
CA PHE A 323 4.01 -4.87 21.06
C PHE A 323 4.07 -3.34 21.12
N PHE A 324 3.50 -2.79 22.18
CA PHE A 324 3.58 -1.37 22.53
C PHE A 324 3.76 -1.21 24.03
N LEU A 325 4.17 -0.03 24.47
CA LEU A 325 4.32 0.30 25.88
C LEU A 325 3.37 1.40 26.27
N MET A 326 2.91 1.33 27.52
CA MET A 326 2.21 2.39 28.22
C MET A 326 2.99 2.68 29.49
N MET A 327 3.34 3.95 29.71
CA MET A 327 4.21 4.38 30.79
C MET A 327 3.56 5.51 31.58
N ASP A 328 3.62 5.42 32.90
CA ASP A 328 2.97 6.39 33.78
C ASP A 328 3.66 7.77 33.66
N PRO A 329 2.93 8.86 33.39
CA PRO A 329 3.48 10.21 33.28
C PRO A 329 4.20 10.72 34.53
N ALA A 330 4.00 10.10 35.69
CA ALA A 330 4.81 10.34 36.89
C ALA A 330 6.31 10.05 36.67
N PHE A 331 6.63 9.19 35.69
CA PHE A 331 7.99 8.84 35.29
C PHE A 331 8.43 9.53 34.00
N ALA A 332 7.75 10.58 33.53
CA ALA A 332 8.02 11.23 32.24
C ALA A 332 9.51 11.60 32.02
N ALA A 333 10.20 12.08 33.07
CA ALA A 333 11.63 12.39 32.98
C ALA A 333 12.51 11.16 32.67
N GLN A 334 12.15 9.99 33.19
CA GLN A 334 12.85 8.72 32.93
C GLN A 334 12.46 8.14 31.57
N VAL A 335 11.20 8.28 31.17
CA VAL A 335 10.70 7.87 29.85
C VAL A 335 11.43 8.65 28.73
N TYR A 336 11.61 9.95 28.90
CA TYR A 336 12.25 10.84 27.91
C TYR A 336 13.78 10.92 28.03
N ALA A 337 14.39 10.08 28.86
CA ALA A 337 15.84 10.01 29.01
C ALA A 337 16.52 9.54 27.71
N ASP A 338 17.79 9.92 27.52
CA ASP A 338 18.55 9.64 26.30
C ASP A 338 18.76 8.14 26.03
N ASP A 339 18.80 7.33 27.10
CA ASP A 339 18.96 5.87 27.04
C ASP A 339 17.63 5.11 26.96
N ALA A 340 16.49 5.81 27.08
CA ALA A 340 15.14 5.29 26.97
C ALA A 340 14.48 5.72 25.63
N PHE A 341 13.57 6.70 25.65
CA PHE A 341 12.79 7.13 24.47
C PHE A 341 12.94 8.64 24.19
N PRO A 342 14.15 9.12 23.81
CA PRO A 342 14.41 10.55 23.64
C PRO A 342 13.60 11.21 22.52
N HIS A 343 13.14 10.45 21.52
CA HIS A 343 12.33 10.95 20.40
C HIS A 343 10.91 11.40 20.81
N LEU A 344 10.43 10.97 21.99
CA LEU A 344 9.14 11.36 22.56
C LEU A 344 9.20 12.67 23.37
N ARG A 345 10.40 13.22 23.58
CA ARG A 345 10.62 14.43 24.38
C ARG A 345 9.80 15.61 23.84
N PRO A 346 9.20 16.44 24.73
CA PRO A 346 8.54 17.68 24.32
C PRO A 346 9.52 18.64 23.63
N ARG A 347 9.01 19.36 22.63
CA ARG A 347 9.72 20.38 21.85
C ARG A 347 9.31 21.80 22.30
N PRO A 348 10.09 22.84 21.98
CA PRO A 348 9.69 24.21 22.26
C PRO A 348 8.28 24.51 21.72
N GLY A 349 7.40 25.00 22.60
CA GLY A 349 5.99 25.30 22.26
C GLY A 349 5.00 24.14 22.49
N GLU A 350 5.47 22.93 22.83
CA GLU A 350 4.60 21.81 23.19
C GLU A 350 4.33 21.73 24.69
N SER A 351 3.21 21.09 25.06
CA SER A 351 2.93 20.74 26.46
C SER A 351 4.02 19.83 27.01
N GLY A 352 4.43 20.07 28.25
CA GLY A 352 5.46 19.30 28.92
C GLY A 352 6.86 19.90 28.72
N TYR A 353 7.05 20.82 27.77
CA TYR A 353 8.35 21.44 27.53
C TYR A 353 8.79 22.31 28.72
N ILE A 354 7.88 23.17 29.20
CA ILE A 354 8.14 24.05 30.35
C ILE A 354 7.96 23.27 31.65
N GLU A 355 6.91 22.45 31.74
CA GLU A 355 6.56 21.68 32.94
C GLU A 355 7.67 20.70 33.34
N LEU A 356 8.41 20.17 32.37
CA LEU A 356 9.57 19.28 32.60
C LEU A 356 10.92 20.01 32.57
N GLY A 357 10.94 21.34 32.39
CA GLY A 357 12.13 22.18 32.52
C GLY A 357 13.10 22.20 31.32
N TYR A 358 12.63 21.86 30.11
CA TYR A 358 13.46 21.84 28.89
C TYR A 358 13.77 23.24 28.34
N ASP A 359 12.97 24.24 28.70
CA ASP A 359 13.16 25.66 28.39
C ASP A 359 14.48 26.23 28.97
N ARG A 360 15.04 25.56 29.97
CA ARG A 360 16.28 25.96 30.63
C ARG A 360 17.55 25.40 29.98
N LEU A 361 17.41 24.55 28.95
CA LEU A 361 18.52 23.76 28.38
C LEU A 361 18.90 24.12 26.91
N ALA A 362 18.10 24.91 26.19
CA ALA A 362 18.25 25.07 24.73
C ALA A 362 18.80 26.46 24.31
N ALA A 363 20.12 26.56 24.13
CA ALA A 363 20.73 27.68 23.41
C ALA A 363 21.95 27.23 22.58
N SER A 364 21.72 26.70 21.36
CA SER A 364 22.67 26.80 20.22
C SER A 364 22.21 26.02 18.97
N SER A 365 21.77 26.74 17.92
CA SER A 365 22.20 26.60 16.49
C SER A 365 21.08 26.91 15.47
N PRO A 366 21.35 27.57 14.32
CA PRO A 366 20.36 27.94 13.31
C PRO A 366 20.34 27.02 12.06
N PRO A 367 19.28 27.05 11.22
CA PRO A 367 19.12 26.16 10.06
C PRO A 367 19.69 26.71 8.74
N VAL A 368 20.00 25.81 7.79
CA VAL A 368 20.57 26.10 6.46
C VAL A 368 19.47 26.13 5.39
N GLN A 369 19.50 27.15 4.52
CA GLN A 369 18.61 27.32 3.36
C GLN A 369 19.20 26.69 2.08
N ALA A 370 18.35 26.11 1.22
CA ALA A 370 18.70 25.63 -0.11
C ALA A 370 18.22 26.59 -1.21
N ASN A 371 19.04 26.78 -2.26
CA ASN A 371 18.75 27.63 -3.43
C ASN A 371 18.27 26.79 -4.63
N PRO A 372 17.40 27.34 -5.52
CA PRO A 372 16.87 26.62 -6.68
C PRO A 372 17.78 26.74 -7.93
N VAL A 373 17.81 25.69 -8.75
CA VAL A 373 18.52 25.60 -10.04
C VAL A 373 17.57 25.93 -11.20
N ARG A 374 18.09 26.62 -12.24
CA ARG A 374 17.36 27.05 -13.46
C ARG A 374 17.12 25.90 -14.44
N SER A 375 15.91 25.83 -15.00
CA SER A 375 15.49 24.87 -16.03
C SER A 375 15.78 25.36 -17.46
N PRO A 376 16.14 24.48 -18.41
CA PRO A 376 16.17 24.77 -19.83
C PRO A 376 14.85 24.31 -20.50
N ASP A 377 14.15 25.23 -21.17
CA ASP A 377 13.30 24.90 -22.33
C ASP A 377 12.89 26.21 -23.01
N ARG A 378 13.38 26.43 -24.23
CA ARG A 378 13.19 27.69 -24.99
C ARG A 378 11.93 27.70 -25.86
N GLU A 379 11.24 26.57 -26.02
CA GLU A 379 10.19 26.40 -27.04
C GLU A 379 8.82 26.98 -26.62
N TYR A 380 8.54 27.07 -25.31
CA TYR A 380 7.30 27.64 -24.76
C TYR A 380 7.58 28.63 -23.60
N ALA A 381 8.73 29.31 -23.65
CA ALA A 381 9.18 30.21 -22.58
C ALA A 381 8.27 31.45 -22.38
N ASP A 382 7.41 31.73 -23.37
CA ASP A 382 6.40 32.78 -23.38
C ASP A 382 5.11 32.41 -22.64
N VAL A 383 4.87 31.13 -22.39
CA VAL A 383 3.68 30.65 -21.67
C VAL A 383 3.94 30.67 -20.16
N SER A 384 3.46 31.72 -19.50
CA SER A 384 3.56 31.89 -18.04
C SER A 384 2.33 31.34 -17.29
N ASP A 385 1.14 31.41 -17.89
CA ASP A 385 -0.07 30.78 -17.38
C ASP A 385 -0.36 29.46 -18.12
N TRP A 386 -0.10 28.34 -17.45
CA TRP A 386 -0.37 27.00 -17.95
C TRP A 386 -1.80 26.52 -17.67
N VAL A 387 -2.63 27.28 -16.94
CA VAL A 387 -4.04 26.92 -16.69
C VAL A 387 -4.91 27.32 -17.89
N SER A 388 -4.74 28.55 -18.40
CA SER A 388 -5.58 29.09 -19.48
C SER A 388 -4.82 29.80 -20.59
N GLY A 389 -3.61 30.31 -20.32
CA GLY A 389 -2.78 31.04 -21.28
C GLY A 389 -2.34 30.23 -22.51
N TRP A 390 -2.40 28.89 -22.43
CA TRP A 390 -2.20 28.01 -23.60
C TRP A 390 -3.19 28.29 -24.74
N ARG A 391 -4.35 28.88 -24.47
CA ARG A 391 -5.36 29.24 -25.47
C ARG A 391 -4.88 30.30 -26.45
N ASP A 392 -4.02 31.21 -25.97
CA ASP A 392 -3.46 32.29 -26.79
C ASP A 392 -2.28 31.80 -27.65
N ASN A 393 -1.70 30.64 -27.30
CA ASN A 393 -0.68 29.98 -28.10
C ASN A 393 -1.35 29.02 -29.10
N VAL A 394 -1.30 29.36 -30.39
CA VAL A 394 -1.96 28.59 -31.47
C VAL A 394 -1.53 27.12 -31.51
N GLN A 395 -0.26 26.81 -31.22
CA GLN A 395 0.24 25.44 -31.25
C GLN A 395 -0.29 24.64 -30.05
N LEU A 396 -0.21 25.19 -28.84
CA LEU A 396 -0.73 24.54 -27.64
C LEU A 396 -2.25 24.43 -27.68
N SER A 397 -2.96 25.47 -28.12
CA SER A 397 -4.41 25.40 -28.32
C SER A 397 -4.78 24.27 -29.26
N ARG A 398 -4.12 24.14 -30.42
CA ARG A 398 -4.37 23.03 -31.34
C ARG A 398 -4.08 21.68 -30.70
N LYS A 399 -2.92 21.52 -30.05
CA LYS A 399 -2.53 20.28 -29.38
C LYS A 399 -3.51 19.88 -28.29
N PHE A 400 -3.95 20.84 -27.47
CA PHE A 400 -4.78 20.59 -26.30
C PHE A 400 -6.25 20.34 -26.60
N THR A 401 -6.73 20.64 -27.80
CA THR A 401 -8.15 20.48 -28.17
C THR A 401 -8.39 19.52 -29.34
N THR A 402 -7.35 18.89 -29.90
CA THR A 402 -7.47 17.99 -31.05
C THR A 402 -7.30 16.53 -30.63
N PHE A 403 -8.33 15.71 -30.88
CA PHE A 403 -8.27 14.27 -30.65
C PHE A 403 -7.48 13.53 -31.74
N CYS A 404 -6.68 12.54 -31.31
CA CYS A 404 -6.19 11.46 -32.16
C CYS A 404 -7.26 10.37 -32.19
N ARG A 405 -7.91 10.18 -33.34
CA ARG A 405 -9.07 9.29 -33.44
C ARG A 405 -9.04 8.35 -34.65
N GLU A 406 -9.53 7.15 -34.42
CA GLU A 406 -9.98 6.18 -35.40
C GLU A 406 -11.48 5.89 -35.21
N THR A 407 -12.09 5.19 -36.16
CA THR A 407 -13.50 4.80 -36.05
C THR A 407 -13.70 3.85 -34.87
N SER A 408 -14.68 4.13 -34.00
CA SER A 408 -15.01 3.19 -32.93
C SER A 408 -15.39 1.80 -33.49
N THR A 409 -15.06 0.77 -32.74
CA THR A 409 -15.54 -0.59 -33.00
C THR A 409 -17.05 -0.71 -32.79
N ARG A 410 -17.66 0.18 -32.01
CA ARG A 410 -19.09 0.20 -31.71
C ARG A 410 -19.84 1.25 -32.55
N ASP A 411 -20.94 0.86 -33.16
CA ASP A 411 -21.74 1.75 -34.01
C ASP A 411 -22.63 2.71 -33.18
N ASP A 412 -22.87 2.41 -31.90
CA ASP A 412 -23.62 3.25 -30.96
C ASP A 412 -22.77 4.27 -30.22
N ASP A 413 -21.45 4.29 -30.44
CA ASP A 413 -20.58 5.36 -29.96
C ASP A 413 -20.81 6.64 -30.77
N GLY A 414 -21.23 7.72 -30.11
CA GLY A 414 -21.32 9.04 -30.74
C GLY A 414 -19.94 9.67 -31.02
N ASP A 415 -19.92 10.93 -31.48
CA ASP A 415 -18.67 11.68 -31.71
C ASP A 415 -17.98 12.14 -30.41
N VAL A 416 -16.79 11.64 -30.10
CA VAL A 416 -16.03 12.03 -28.89
C VAL A 416 -15.78 13.53 -28.78
N GLN A 417 -15.87 14.28 -29.87
CA GLN A 417 -15.76 15.74 -29.85
C GLN A 417 -16.85 16.40 -28.99
N GLU A 418 -18.02 15.77 -28.87
CA GLU A 418 -19.13 16.23 -28.03
C GLU A 418 -18.80 16.20 -26.53
N LEU A 419 -17.78 15.42 -26.13
CA LEU A 419 -17.33 15.35 -24.74
C LEU A 419 -16.53 16.60 -24.34
N LEU A 420 -15.90 17.30 -25.30
CA LEU A 420 -15.05 18.45 -25.05
C LEU A 420 -15.87 19.74 -24.89
N GLY A 421 -15.81 20.35 -23.71
CA GLY A 421 -16.50 21.61 -23.41
C GLY A 421 -15.91 22.81 -24.16
N GLN A 422 -16.69 23.89 -24.28
CA GLN A 422 -16.22 25.11 -24.93
C GLN A 422 -15.05 25.73 -24.16
N GLY A 423 -13.90 25.89 -24.83
CA GLY A 423 -12.68 26.46 -24.24
C GLY A 423 -11.92 25.50 -23.32
N GLU A 424 -12.36 24.26 -23.20
CA GLU A 424 -11.72 23.23 -22.37
C GLU A 424 -10.56 22.57 -23.14
N SER A 425 -9.49 22.17 -22.43
CA SER A 425 -8.51 21.21 -22.97
C SER A 425 -9.00 19.78 -22.81
N ILE A 426 -8.47 18.83 -23.59
CA ILE A 426 -8.78 17.41 -23.42
C ILE A 426 -8.40 16.91 -22.02
N LEU A 427 -7.35 17.47 -21.41
CA LEU A 427 -6.97 17.10 -20.04
C LEU A 427 -7.94 17.64 -18.98
N GLN A 428 -8.46 18.86 -19.16
CA GLN A 428 -9.53 19.41 -18.32
C GLN A 428 -10.83 18.62 -18.49
N MET A 429 -11.15 18.17 -19.72
CA MET A 429 -12.27 17.27 -19.99
C MET A 429 -12.11 15.94 -19.22
N LEU A 430 -10.92 15.35 -19.22
CA LEU A 430 -10.65 14.12 -18.46
C LEU A 430 -10.77 14.34 -16.95
N GLN A 431 -10.28 15.48 -16.42
CA GLN A 431 -10.44 15.85 -15.03
C GLN A 431 -11.93 15.99 -14.66
N ARG A 432 -12.74 16.61 -15.52
CA ARG A 432 -14.19 16.70 -15.33
C ARG A 432 -14.88 15.34 -15.42
N ILE A 433 -14.54 14.51 -16.40
CA ILE A 433 -15.07 13.13 -16.50
C ILE A 433 -14.69 12.32 -15.26
N GLN A 434 -13.46 12.45 -14.75
CA GLN A 434 -13.04 11.80 -13.52
C GLN A 434 -13.94 12.22 -12.34
N GLN A 435 -14.22 13.52 -12.21
CA GLN A 435 -15.10 14.04 -11.16
C GLN A 435 -16.53 13.50 -11.33
N GLU A 436 -17.08 13.52 -12.54
CA GLU A 436 -18.39 12.94 -12.84
C GLU A 436 -18.46 11.43 -12.53
N ILE A 437 -17.41 10.67 -12.86
CA ILE A 437 -17.31 9.25 -12.53
C ILE A 437 -17.24 9.08 -11.02
N ALA A 438 -16.39 9.83 -10.31
CA ALA A 438 -16.28 9.75 -8.86
C ALA A 438 -17.61 10.09 -8.17
N GLU A 439 -18.35 11.07 -8.68
CA GLU A 439 -19.69 11.43 -8.23
C GLU A 439 -20.72 10.31 -8.48
N GLN A 440 -20.59 9.54 -9.57
CA GLN A 440 -21.51 8.46 -9.90
C GLN A 440 -21.14 7.12 -9.23
N SER A 441 -19.86 6.77 -9.23
CA SER A 441 -19.30 5.55 -8.66
C SER A 441 -19.28 5.56 -7.13
N CYS A 442 -19.49 6.71 -6.50
CA CYS A 442 -19.69 6.80 -5.05
C CYS A 442 -20.98 6.10 -4.56
N LEU A 443 -21.90 5.75 -5.47
CA LEU A 443 -23.16 5.05 -5.16
C LEU A 443 -23.31 3.73 -5.90
N ASP A 444 -22.62 3.56 -7.04
CA ASP A 444 -22.78 2.41 -7.92
C ASP A 444 -21.54 2.21 -8.80
N ASP A 445 -20.63 1.31 -8.42
CA ASP A 445 -19.40 1.03 -9.17
C ASP A 445 -19.64 0.06 -10.34
N HIS A 446 -20.22 0.58 -11.42
CA HIS A 446 -20.45 -0.16 -12.67
C HIS A 446 -19.65 0.42 -13.84
N LEU A 447 -19.18 -0.45 -14.74
CA LEU A 447 -18.50 -0.07 -15.98
C LEU A 447 -19.29 0.92 -16.85
N ARG A 448 -20.62 0.98 -16.72
CA ARG A 448 -21.46 1.97 -17.43
C ARG A 448 -21.09 3.43 -17.10
N HIS A 449 -20.58 3.70 -15.89
CA HIS A 449 -20.16 5.03 -15.49
C HIS A 449 -18.86 5.44 -16.19
N PHE A 450 -18.03 4.45 -16.53
CA PHE A 450 -16.79 4.61 -17.28
C PHE A 450 -17.02 4.67 -18.79
N GLU A 451 -18.26 4.71 -19.26
CA GLU A 451 -18.56 4.59 -20.69
C GLU A 451 -17.99 5.74 -21.53
N LYS A 452 -17.87 6.94 -20.97
CA LYS A 452 -17.15 8.05 -21.63
C LYS A 452 -15.67 7.72 -21.86
N LEU A 453 -15.03 7.06 -20.90
CA LEU A 453 -13.64 6.60 -21.02
C LEU A 453 -13.53 5.40 -21.97
N ASN A 454 -14.50 4.48 -21.97
CA ASN A 454 -14.56 3.38 -22.93
C ASN A 454 -14.68 3.88 -24.37
N ARG A 455 -15.58 4.84 -24.60
CA ARG A 455 -15.77 5.48 -25.91
C ARG A 455 -14.50 6.19 -26.36
N LEU A 456 -13.85 6.96 -25.48
CA LEU A 456 -12.54 7.57 -25.77
C LEU A 456 -11.49 6.51 -26.11
N PHE A 457 -11.44 5.41 -25.35
CA PHE A 457 -10.48 4.33 -25.58
C PHE A 457 -10.71 3.63 -26.92
N ARG A 458 -11.97 3.27 -27.25
CA ARG A 458 -12.33 2.65 -28.53
C ARG A 458 -12.03 3.58 -29.72
N CYS A 459 -12.21 4.89 -29.56
CA CYS A 459 -11.89 5.88 -30.59
C CYS A 459 -10.39 6.26 -30.65
N GLY A 460 -9.60 6.08 -29.60
CA GLY A 460 -8.17 6.48 -29.59
C GLY A 460 -7.34 5.67 -30.58
N THR A 461 -6.20 6.17 -31.06
CA THR A 461 -5.37 5.43 -32.02
C THR A 461 -4.32 4.59 -31.28
N ALA A 462 -4.12 3.33 -31.67
CA ALA A 462 -3.06 2.50 -31.08
C ALA A 462 -1.65 3.06 -31.41
N PRO A 463 -0.78 3.25 -30.42
CA PRO A 463 0.64 3.52 -30.65
C PRO A 463 1.31 2.41 -31.46
N ARG A 464 2.40 2.75 -32.14
CA ARG A 464 3.15 1.82 -33.01
C ARG A 464 4.58 1.68 -32.55
N ILE A 465 5.25 0.65 -33.07
CA ILE A 465 6.69 0.53 -33.00
C ILE A 465 7.24 0.77 -34.40
N VAL A 466 8.21 1.68 -34.51
CA VAL A 466 8.91 2.00 -35.75
C VAL A 466 10.40 1.93 -35.46
N ASP A 467 11.11 1.00 -36.10
CA ASP A 467 12.54 0.77 -35.90
C ASP A 467 12.95 0.53 -34.43
N GLY A 468 12.10 -0.18 -33.67
CA GLY A 468 12.29 -0.51 -32.26
C GLY A 468 12.00 0.67 -31.31
N LEU A 469 11.31 1.71 -31.78
CA LEU A 469 10.98 2.90 -31.00
C LEU A 469 9.47 3.05 -30.81
N PHE A 470 9.04 3.33 -29.58
CA PHE A 470 7.64 3.60 -29.23
C PHE A 470 7.16 4.90 -29.87
N GLN A 471 6.21 4.86 -30.79
CA GLN A 471 5.80 6.00 -31.61
C GLN A 471 4.29 6.28 -31.48
N GLY A 472 3.97 7.49 -30.98
CA GLY A 472 2.64 8.09 -31.09
C GLY A 472 2.41 8.82 -32.41
N GLN A 473 1.26 9.49 -32.52
CA GLN A 473 0.88 10.39 -33.60
C GLN A 473 1.68 11.71 -33.52
N GLY A 474 1.76 12.45 -34.63
CA GLY A 474 2.48 13.73 -34.68
C GLY A 474 3.99 13.58 -34.53
N LYS A 475 4.64 14.40 -33.69
CA LYS A 475 6.07 14.22 -33.33
C LYS A 475 6.29 12.84 -32.70
N GLY A 476 5.31 12.39 -31.90
CA GLY A 476 5.17 11.03 -31.38
C GLY A 476 6.29 10.49 -30.49
N PHE A 477 7.04 11.40 -29.84
CA PHE A 477 7.96 11.10 -28.73
C PHE A 477 8.35 12.35 -27.92
N ASN A 478 8.81 12.15 -26.69
CA ASN A 478 9.24 13.21 -25.78
C ASN A 478 10.74 13.55 -25.95
N THR A 479 11.63 12.56 -25.81
CA THR A 479 13.08 12.84 -25.75
C THR A 479 13.95 12.07 -26.75
N ARG A 480 13.68 10.78 -27.02
CA ARG A 480 14.54 9.90 -27.86
C ARG A 480 16.02 10.00 -27.51
N PHE A 481 16.38 9.41 -26.37
CA PHE A 481 17.71 9.49 -25.80
C PHE A 481 18.49 8.17 -25.96
N ASN A 482 19.76 8.25 -26.36
CA ASN A 482 20.68 7.11 -26.33
C ASN A 482 21.66 7.35 -25.19
N ALA A 483 21.64 6.49 -24.17
CA ALA A 483 22.57 6.64 -23.07
C ALA A 483 24.00 6.28 -23.51
N PRO A 484 25.02 7.07 -23.12
CA PRO A 484 26.41 6.69 -23.37
C PRO A 484 26.85 5.52 -22.49
N GLU A 485 26.23 5.32 -21.32
CA GLU A 485 26.50 4.20 -20.43
C GLU A 485 25.86 2.90 -20.95
N GLN A 486 26.53 1.77 -20.70
CA GLN A 486 25.98 0.43 -20.94
C GLN A 486 25.30 -0.09 -19.68
N LEU A 487 24.21 -0.84 -19.85
CA LEU A 487 23.52 -1.53 -18.77
C LEU A 487 23.94 -2.99 -18.76
N PHE A 488 24.38 -3.51 -17.61
CA PHE A 488 24.61 -4.93 -17.48
C PHE A 488 23.26 -5.66 -17.39
N TRP A 489 22.97 -6.49 -18.38
CA TRP A 489 21.79 -7.34 -18.40
C TRP A 489 22.17 -8.79 -18.69
N TYR A 490 22.09 -9.61 -17.64
CA TYR A 490 22.23 -11.06 -17.73
C TYR A 490 23.50 -11.53 -18.45
N GLY A 491 24.67 -11.29 -17.84
CA GLY A 491 25.96 -11.76 -18.37
C GLY A 491 26.54 -10.93 -19.52
N ARG A 492 25.84 -9.89 -19.99
CA ARG A 492 26.30 -9.00 -21.06
C ARG A 492 25.93 -7.56 -20.82
N GLU A 493 26.78 -6.66 -21.29
CA GLU A 493 26.45 -5.24 -21.41
C GLU A 493 25.54 -5.02 -22.62
N GLU A 494 24.45 -4.28 -22.43
CA GLU A 494 23.53 -3.86 -23.48
C GLU A 494 23.35 -2.32 -23.44
N PRO A 495 23.35 -1.65 -24.59
CA PRO A 495 23.19 -0.19 -24.64
C PRO A 495 21.73 0.19 -24.45
N CYS A 496 21.46 1.21 -23.62
CA CYS A 496 20.15 1.86 -23.59
C CYS A 496 20.02 2.76 -24.84
N ARG A 497 19.13 2.35 -25.77
CA ARG A 497 18.92 3.05 -27.05
C ARG A 497 17.47 3.48 -27.21
N GLY A 498 17.29 4.70 -27.70
CA GLY A 498 15.99 5.23 -28.08
C GLY A 498 15.04 5.45 -26.90
N LEU A 499 15.59 5.67 -25.70
CA LEU A 499 14.81 5.91 -24.48
C LEU A 499 13.84 7.05 -24.70
N ASP A 500 12.59 6.80 -24.37
CA ASP A 500 11.53 7.78 -24.27
C ASP A 500 10.83 7.61 -22.92
N TYR A 501 10.30 8.70 -22.35
CA TYR A 501 9.57 8.62 -21.09
C TYR A 501 8.37 9.56 -21.08
N TYR A 502 7.35 9.11 -20.36
CA TYR A 502 6.09 9.81 -20.19
C TYR A 502 5.73 9.84 -18.71
N HIS A 503 5.18 10.97 -18.28
CA HIS A 503 4.68 11.18 -16.92
C HIS A 503 3.38 10.42 -16.73
N GLY A 504 3.16 9.89 -15.54
CA GLY A 504 1.97 9.13 -15.18
C GLY A 504 0.95 9.96 -14.41
N ALA A 505 -0.34 9.73 -14.68
CA ALA A 505 -1.42 10.17 -13.81
C ALA A 505 -2.49 9.08 -13.69
N THR A 506 -3.05 8.92 -12.50
CA THR A 506 -4.16 8.00 -12.26
C THR A 506 -5.48 8.70 -12.61
N LEU A 507 -6.33 8.06 -13.42
CA LEU A 507 -7.61 8.64 -13.83
C LEU A 507 -8.74 8.14 -12.92
N ASN A 508 -9.13 6.88 -12.99
CA ASN A 508 -10.13 6.27 -12.10
C ASN A 508 -9.87 4.77 -11.95
N LEU A 509 -10.31 4.14 -10.86
CA LEU A 509 -10.28 2.69 -10.70
C LEU A 509 -11.68 2.10 -10.59
N HIS A 510 -11.78 0.81 -10.88
CA HIS A 510 -13.02 0.04 -10.88
C HIS A 510 -12.80 -1.32 -10.19
N LEU A 511 -13.75 -1.74 -9.36
CA LEU A 511 -13.83 -3.10 -8.82
C LEU A 511 -14.32 -4.08 -9.89
N GLY A 512 -13.46 -4.46 -10.83
CA GLY A 512 -13.81 -5.37 -11.95
C GLY A 512 -14.56 -6.65 -11.55
N ILE A 513 -14.35 -7.14 -10.30
CA ILE A 513 -14.91 -8.40 -9.79
C ILE A 513 -16.43 -8.31 -9.58
N GLY A 514 -16.97 -7.12 -9.31
CA GLY A 514 -18.38 -6.90 -8.99
C GLY A 514 -19.34 -7.28 -10.14
N ASP A 515 -18.95 -7.00 -11.39
CA ASP A 515 -19.78 -7.24 -12.57
C ASP A 515 -19.89 -8.74 -12.92
N THR A 516 -18.89 -9.55 -12.60
CA THR A 516 -18.89 -11.00 -12.89
C THR A 516 -19.62 -11.83 -11.83
N LEU A 517 -19.52 -11.45 -10.55
CA LEU A 517 -20.28 -12.09 -9.47
C LEU A 517 -21.80 -11.91 -9.65
N ARG A 518 -22.23 -10.76 -10.19
CA ARG A 518 -23.67 -10.48 -10.43
C ARG A 518 -24.25 -11.23 -11.64
N GLN A 519 -23.47 -11.48 -12.69
CA GLN A 519 -23.89 -12.32 -13.82
C GLN A 519 -24.00 -13.82 -13.45
N GLY A 520 -23.28 -14.25 -12.41
CA GLY A 520 -23.30 -15.65 -11.92
C GLY A 520 -24.43 -15.99 -10.95
N LEU A 521 -25.19 -15.00 -10.45
CA LEU A 521 -26.29 -15.24 -9.50
C LEU A 521 -27.53 -15.92 -10.12
N ASP A 522 -27.56 -16.09 -11.46
CA ASP A 522 -28.58 -16.86 -12.17
C ASP A 522 -28.22 -18.35 -12.39
N ALA A 523 -27.07 -18.83 -11.88
CA ALA A 523 -26.71 -20.25 -11.96
C ALA A 523 -26.02 -20.74 -10.68
N ASP A 524 -26.66 -21.71 -10.02
CA ASP A 524 -26.15 -22.51 -8.89
C ASP A 524 -24.67 -22.93 -9.08
N THR A 525 -23.75 -22.56 -8.18
CA THR A 525 -23.00 -23.50 -7.29
C THR A 525 -21.85 -22.88 -6.45
N ASP A 526 -21.71 -23.46 -5.26
CA ASP A 526 -20.52 -23.78 -4.43
C ASP A 526 -19.52 -22.70 -3.97
N LEU A 527 -19.52 -22.45 -2.65
CA LEU A 527 -18.94 -21.31 -1.93
C LEU A 527 -17.50 -21.52 -1.43
N ASN A 528 -16.73 -22.43 -2.03
CA ASN A 528 -15.34 -22.69 -1.66
C ASN A 528 -14.36 -22.22 -2.74
N SER A 529 -14.14 -20.90 -2.88
CA SER A 529 -12.94 -20.42 -3.55
C SER A 529 -12.45 -19.03 -3.09
N MET A 530 -11.13 -19.00 -2.95
CA MET A 530 -10.16 -17.99 -2.48
C MET A 530 -10.44 -16.48 -2.68
N PHE A 531 -9.75 -15.70 -1.84
CA PHE A 531 -9.53 -14.25 -1.88
C PHE A 531 -8.97 -13.82 -3.25
N PRO A 532 -9.54 -12.83 -3.99
CA PRO A 532 -10.42 -11.72 -3.61
C PRO A 532 -11.93 -11.96 -3.82
N SER A 533 -12.34 -13.10 -4.39
CA SER A 533 -13.73 -13.41 -4.74
C SER A 533 -14.65 -13.60 -3.53
N GLY A 534 -14.15 -14.20 -2.44
CA GLY A 534 -14.91 -14.35 -1.19
C GLY A 534 -15.18 -13.02 -0.46
N LEU A 535 -14.25 -12.05 -0.59
CA LEU A 535 -14.42 -10.71 -0.02
C LEU A 535 -15.47 -9.91 -0.81
N ALA A 536 -15.45 -10.02 -2.14
CA ALA A 536 -16.44 -9.39 -3.02
C ALA A 536 -17.85 -10.01 -2.88
N CYS A 537 -17.96 -11.31 -2.56
CA CYS A 537 -19.24 -11.99 -2.32
C CYS A 537 -19.86 -11.61 -0.95
N LEU A 538 -19.02 -11.48 0.10
CA LEU A 538 -19.44 -10.98 1.42
C LEU A 538 -19.84 -9.49 1.43
N MET A 539 -19.43 -8.73 0.42
CA MET A 539 -19.79 -7.31 0.24
C MET A 539 -21.13 -7.06 -0.48
N GLN A 540 -21.86 -8.11 -0.89
CA GLN A 540 -23.07 -8.00 -1.72
C GLN A 540 -24.42 -8.04 -0.97
N SER A 541 -24.45 -7.87 0.35
CA SER A 541 -25.74 -7.77 1.07
C SER A 541 -26.47 -6.44 0.88
N ASP A 542 -25.86 -5.42 0.27
CA ASP A 542 -26.58 -4.23 -0.22
C ASP A 542 -26.05 -3.76 -1.58
N ALA A 543 -26.96 -3.64 -2.56
CA ALA A 543 -26.65 -3.50 -3.98
C ALA A 543 -26.29 -2.06 -4.42
N ARG A 544 -25.95 -1.16 -3.49
CA ARG A 544 -25.78 0.30 -3.71
C ARG A 544 -24.57 0.91 -2.95
N GLY A 545 -23.50 0.13 -2.76
CA GLY A 545 -22.26 0.54 -2.06
C GLY A 545 -21.31 1.45 -2.87
N PRO A 546 -20.48 2.32 -2.24
CA PRO A 546 -19.54 3.21 -2.93
C PRO A 546 -18.36 2.41 -3.48
N ASN A 547 -17.70 2.96 -4.50
CA ASN A 547 -16.38 2.51 -4.95
C ASN A 547 -15.30 2.79 -3.87
N ILE A 548 -15.25 1.89 -2.91
CA ILE A 548 -14.31 1.91 -1.78
C ILE A 548 -12.87 1.67 -2.25
N LEU A 549 -12.65 0.96 -3.36
CA LEU A 549 -11.31 0.79 -3.92
C LEU A 549 -10.75 2.09 -4.47
N ASP A 550 -11.55 2.96 -5.07
CA ASP A 550 -11.12 4.29 -5.48
C ASP A 550 -10.66 5.13 -4.27
N ALA A 551 -11.45 5.16 -3.20
CA ALA A 551 -11.09 5.90 -1.98
C ALA A 551 -9.89 5.29 -1.25
N VAL A 552 -9.79 3.96 -1.19
CA VAL A 552 -8.68 3.24 -0.56
C VAL A 552 -7.41 3.36 -1.41
N TRP A 553 -7.46 3.23 -2.72
CA TRP A 553 -6.28 3.34 -3.57
C TRP A 553 -5.84 4.80 -3.82
N ALA A 554 -6.76 5.76 -3.93
CA ALA A 554 -6.41 7.18 -3.94
C ALA A 554 -5.69 7.60 -2.64
N ASN A 555 -5.98 6.93 -1.51
CA ASN A 555 -5.36 7.22 -0.21
C ASN A 555 -4.28 6.21 0.25
N ILE A 556 -4.12 5.06 -0.40
CA ILE A 556 -3.11 4.03 -0.04
C ILE A 556 -2.17 3.78 -1.23
N GLY A 557 -2.70 3.65 -2.46
CA GLY A 557 -1.91 3.53 -3.69
C GLY A 557 -0.98 4.73 -3.93
N ARG A 558 -1.46 5.96 -3.64
CA ARG A 558 -0.63 7.19 -3.67
C ARG A 558 0.53 7.19 -2.67
N PHE A 559 0.46 6.36 -1.62
CA PHE A 559 1.43 6.30 -0.52
C PHE A 559 2.33 5.06 -0.58
N ILE A 560 1.87 3.96 -1.20
CA ILE A 560 2.62 2.70 -1.31
C ILE A 560 3.33 2.56 -2.67
N PHE A 561 2.80 3.15 -3.74
CA PHE A 561 3.40 3.10 -5.08
C PHE A 561 3.41 4.50 -5.73
N PRO A 562 4.42 5.34 -5.46
CA PRO A 562 4.59 6.67 -6.04
C PRO A 562 5.01 6.58 -7.52
N TRP A 563 4.10 6.03 -8.33
CA TRP A 563 4.23 5.89 -9.77
C TRP A 563 4.29 7.28 -10.42
N ALA A 564 5.37 7.52 -11.15
CA ALA A 564 5.66 8.78 -11.83
C ALA A 564 5.47 8.68 -13.34
N GLY A 565 5.24 7.47 -13.88
CA GLY A 565 5.05 7.24 -15.31
C GLY A 565 5.74 5.99 -15.83
N LYS A 566 6.04 5.98 -17.13
CA LYS A 566 6.67 4.85 -17.81
C LYS A 566 7.77 5.32 -18.75
N SER A 567 8.85 4.56 -18.82
CA SER A 567 9.88 4.71 -19.85
C SER A 567 9.87 3.54 -20.82
N PHE A 568 10.25 3.81 -22.05
CA PHE A 568 10.32 2.87 -23.16
C PHE A 568 11.71 2.95 -23.79
N GLU A 569 12.33 1.80 -24.04
CA GLU A 569 13.60 1.72 -24.75
C GLU A 569 13.57 0.57 -25.77
N ARG A 570 14.46 0.64 -26.75
CA ARG A 570 14.61 -0.42 -27.75
C ARG A 570 15.09 -1.69 -27.07
N ILE A 571 14.42 -2.81 -27.36
CA ILE A 571 14.83 -4.14 -26.90
C ILE A 571 15.74 -4.81 -27.93
N SER A 572 16.75 -5.55 -27.48
CA SER A 572 17.60 -6.37 -28.36
C SER A 572 16.92 -7.71 -28.69
N GLY A 573 17.23 -8.32 -29.84
CA GLY A 573 16.75 -9.66 -30.17
C GLY A 573 17.13 -10.70 -29.11
N ARG A 574 18.33 -10.55 -28.53
CA ARG A 574 18.80 -11.35 -27.39
C ARG A 574 17.87 -11.24 -26.19
N LYS A 575 17.67 -10.03 -25.67
CA LYS A 575 16.85 -9.77 -24.48
C LYS A 575 15.40 -10.19 -24.70
N LEU A 576 14.85 -9.92 -25.89
CA LEU A 576 13.49 -10.31 -26.25
C LEU A 576 13.32 -11.84 -26.27
N SER A 577 14.23 -12.57 -26.92
CA SER A 577 14.15 -14.03 -27.04
C SER A 577 14.14 -14.73 -25.67
N MET A 578 14.86 -14.18 -24.68
CA MET A 578 14.85 -14.70 -23.31
C MET A 578 13.56 -14.33 -22.58
N LEU A 579 13.10 -13.08 -22.70
CA LEU A 579 11.92 -12.62 -21.96
C LEU A 579 10.62 -13.26 -22.45
N LEU A 580 10.55 -13.67 -23.73
CA LEU A 580 9.42 -14.40 -24.31
C LEU A 580 9.57 -15.93 -24.29
N ASP A 581 10.65 -16.47 -23.71
CA ASP A 581 10.87 -17.92 -23.66
C ASP A 581 9.96 -18.57 -22.60
N GLU A 582 9.11 -19.49 -23.04
CA GLU A 582 8.18 -20.26 -22.21
C GLU A 582 8.53 -21.76 -22.21
N SER A 583 9.73 -22.13 -22.68
CA SER A 583 10.16 -23.52 -22.84
C SER A 583 10.20 -24.30 -21.50
N CYS A 584 10.14 -25.63 -21.58
CA CYS A 584 10.18 -26.48 -20.38
C CYS A 584 11.57 -26.59 -19.74
N ASP A 585 12.62 -26.14 -20.43
CA ASP A 585 14.04 -26.23 -20.05
C ASP A 585 14.67 -24.83 -19.76
N LEU A 586 13.86 -23.89 -19.26
CA LEU A 586 14.32 -22.52 -18.93
C LEU A 586 15.48 -22.50 -17.93
N ALA A 587 15.52 -23.43 -16.98
CA ALA A 587 16.59 -23.51 -15.97
C ALA A 587 17.94 -23.92 -16.59
N GLU A 588 17.91 -24.72 -17.64
CA GLU A 588 19.08 -25.16 -18.40
C GLU A 588 19.55 -24.07 -19.38
N ARG A 589 18.60 -23.33 -19.96
CA ARG A 589 18.87 -22.23 -20.91
C ARG A 589 19.39 -20.97 -20.23
N TYR A 590 18.78 -20.58 -19.11
CA TYR A 590 19.05 -19.33 -18.40
C TYR A 590 19.32 -19.57 -16.90
N PRO A 591 20.36 -20.35 -16.54
CA PRO A 591 20.58 -20.81 -15.17
C PRO A 591 20.76 -19.66 -14.16
N GLU A 592 21.47 -18.60 -14.54
CA GLU A 592 21.70 -17.45 -13.67
C GLU A 592 20.39 -16.68 -13.43
N ARG A 593 19.52 -16.51 -14.46
CA ARG A 593 18.29 -15.70 -14.34
C ARG A 593 17.23 -16.47 -13.57
N VAL A 594 17.14 -17.77 -13.80
CA VAL A 594 16.28 -18.64 -13.00
C VAL A 594 16.74 -18.70 -11.55
N ALA A 595 18.06 -18.63 -11.29
CA ALA A 595 18.57 -18.52 -9.92
C ALA A 595 18.20 -17.17 -9.27
N GLU A 596 18.29 -16.05 -9.99
CA GLU A 596 17.81 -14.74 -9.52
C GLU A 596 16.31 -14.79 -9.18
N LEU A 597 15.48 -15.31 -10.09
CA LEU A 597 14.02 -15.43 -9.89
C LEU A 597 13.67 -16.30 -8.69
N ARG A 598 14.43 -17.38 -8.47
CA ARG A 598 14.24 -18.30 -7.34
C ARG A 598 14.61 -17.64 -6.01
N ASN A 599 15.69 -16.86 -5.99
CA ASN A 599 16.28 -16.32 -4.77
C ASN A 599 15.67 -14.99 -4.35
N HIS A 600 14.96 -14.30 -5.26
CA HIS A 600 14.32 -13.04 -4.97
C HIS A 600 12.84 -13.24 -4.56
N PRO A 601 12.41 -12.86 -3.34
CA PRO A 601 11.05 -13.13 -2.85
C PRO A 601 9.93 -12.58 -3.74
N ALA A 602 10.14 -11.39 -4.31
CA ALA A 602 9.15 -10.75 -5.18
C ALA A 602 8.88 -11.52 -6.48
N SER A 603 9.84 -12.27 -7.03
CA SER A 603 9.67 -12.96 -8.31
C SER A 603 9.05 -14.35 -8.18
N TRP A 604 8.54 -14.70 -7.00
CA TRP A 604 7.94 -16.01 -6.76
C TRP A 604 6.83 -16.40 -7.76
N PRO A 605 5.89 -15.50 -8.15
CA PRO A 605 4.88 -15.82 -9.17
C PRO A 605 5.50 -16.26 -10.50
N HIS A 606 6.59 -15.60 -10.92
CA HIS A 606 7.30 -15.90 -12.16
C HIS A 606 8.16 -17.16 -12.05
N TYR A 607 8.83 -17.38 -10.92
CA TYR A 607 9.53 -18.63 -10.66
C TYR A 607 8.56 -19.82 -10.60
N ASP A 608 7.33 -19.60 -10.15
CA ASP A 608 6.28 -20.62 -10.21
C ASP A 608 5.94 -21.02 -11.65
N LEU A 609 5.87 -20.05 -12.57
CA LEU A 609 5.70 -20.33 -14.00
C LEU A 609 6.86 -21.17 -14.55
N VAL A 610 8.11 -20.88 -14.16
CA VAL A 610 9.28 -21.68 -14.57
C VAL A 610 9.13 -23.14 -14.15
N LYS A 611 8.68 -23.42 -12.92
CA LYS A 611 8.43 -24.80 -12.45
C LYS A 611 7.31 -25.47 -13.25
N LYS A 612 6.21 -24.75 -13.48
CA LYS A 612 5.04 -25.29 -14.20
C LYS A 612 5.33 -25.56 -15.68
N ASN A 613 6.15 -24.74 -16.32
CA ASN A 613 6.63 -24.99 -17.68
C ASN A 613 7.49 -26.26 -17.73
N ARG A 614 8.38 -26.45 -16.75
CA ARG A 614 9.18 -27.69 -16.62
C ARG A 614 8.31 -28.93 -16.47
N GLU A 615 7.21 -28.82 -15.72
CA GLU A 615 6.22 -29.88 -15.54
C GLU A 615 5.31 -30.08 -16.76
N ARG A 616 5.45 -29.26 -17.81
CA ARG A 616 4.59 -29.26 -19.01
C ARG A 616 3.11 -29.12 -18.64
N TYR A 617 2.83 -28.21 -17.71
CA TYR A 617 1.47 -27.90 -17.28
C TYR A 617 0.55 -27.61 -18.48
N TRP A 618 1.07 -26.88 -19.48
CA TRP A 618 0.43 -26.68 -20.78
C TRP A 618 1.02 -27.65 -21.82
N ALA A 619 0.13 -28.33 -22.57
CA ALA A 619 0.54 -29.25 -23.62
C ALA A 619 0.88 -28.54 -24.94
N GLU A 620 0.26 -27.39 -25.18
CA GLU A 620 0.47 -26.59 -26.39
C GLU A 620 1.72 -25.73 -26.27
N LYS A 621 2.42 -25.54 -27.40
CA LYS A 621 3.58 -24.66 -27.48
C LYS A 621 3.12 -23.22 -27.73
N GLY A 622 3.82 -22.25 -27.12
CA GLY A 622 3.64 -20.83 -27.43
C GLY A 622 4.03 -20.49 -28.89
N PRO A 623 3.60 -19.33 -29.42
CA PRO A 623 3.77 -18.96 -30.82
C PRO A 623 5.25 -18.77 -31.22
N TYR A 624 6.12 -18.51 -30.24
CA TYR A 624 7.56 -18.32 -30.46
C TYR A 624 8.39 -19.60 -30.26
N ALA A 625 7.78 -20.71 -29.84
CA ALA A 625 8.52 -21.92 -29.48
C ALA A 625 9.36 -22.49 -30.63
N THR A 626 8.87 -22.40 -31.87
CA THR A 626 9.61 -22.86 -33.07
C THR A 626 10.92 -22.10 -33.29
N TYR A 627 11.03 -20.85 -32.83
CA TYR A 627 12.24 -20.03 -32.95
C TYR A 627 13.19 -20.16 -31.75
N LEU A 628 12.92 -21.12 -30.87
CA LEU A 628 13.69 -21.44 -29.67
C LEU A 628 14.11 -22.92 -29.64
N GLU A 629 13.78 -23.72 -30.65
CA GLU A 629 14.01 -25.17 -30.64
C GLU A 629 15.51 -25.54 -30.67
N SER A 630 16.32 -24.75 -31.38
CA SER A 630 17.77 -24.98 -31.48
C SER A 630 18.54 -24.63 -30.21
N GLY A 631 17.97 -23.79 -29.33
CA GLY A 631 18.55 -23.38 -28.07
C GLY A 631 18.32 -21.90 -27.73
N SER A 632 18.95 -21.46 -26.65
CA SER A 632 18.95 -20.06 -26.22
C SER A 632 19.83 -19.19 -27.12
N TRP A 633 19.61 -17.87 -27.11
CA TRP A 633 20.41 -16.93 -27.89
C TRP A 633 21.92 -17.13 -27.72
N ASP A 634 22.37 -17.26 -26.47
CA ASP A 634 23.79 -17.39 -26.13
C ASP A 634 24.34 -18.81 -26.36
N LYS A 635 23.46 -19.81 -26.52
CA LYS A 635 23.83 -21.21 -26.65
C LYS A 635 22.85 -21.99 -27.53
N GLY A 636 23.29 -22.30 -28.75
CA GLY A 636 22.59 -23.20 -29.68
C GLY A 636 21.72 -22.51 -30.73
N MET A 637 21.27 -21.27 -30.51
CA MET A 637 20.40 -20.56 -31.45
C MET A 637 21.06 -20.33 -32.82
N SER A 638 20.35 -20.68 -33.89
CA SER A 638 20.82 -20.50 -35.27
C SER A 638 20.86 -19.03 -35.69
N GLU A 639 21.63 -18.70 -36.73
CA GLU A 639 21.68 -17.34 -37.28
C GLU A 639 20.31 -16.89 -37.83
N SER A 640 19.53 -17.80 -38.42
CA SER A 640 18.18 -17.49 -38.92
C SER A 640 17.20 -17.15 -37.80
N GLU A 641 17.27 -17.84 -36.66
CA GLU A 641 16.43 -17.53 -35.50
C GLU A 641 16.88 -16.23 -34.82
N ARG A 642 18.19 -15.98 -34.72
CA ARG A 642 18.69 -14.67 -34.24
C ARG A 642 18.22 -13.52 -35.12
N ALA A 643 18.25 -13.69 -36.44
CA ALA A 643 17.76 -12.70 -37.40
C ALA A 643 16.23 -12.49 -37.29
N PHE A 644 15.47 -13.55 -36.98
CA PHE A 644 14.06 -13.45 -36.64
C PHE A 644 13.85 -12.59 -35.38
N TRP A 645 14.55 -12.91 -34.29
CA TRP A 645 14.42 -12.19 -33.02
C TRP A 645 14.83 -10.72 -33.09
N GLU A 646 15.87 -10.37 -33.87
CA GLU A 646 16.22 -8.97 -34.13
C GLU A 646 15.12 -8.24 -34.90
N ARG A 647 14.50 -8.90 -35.88
CA ARG A 647 13.39 -8.33 -36.62
C ARG A 647 12.17 -8.14 -35.73
N GLU A 648 11.79 -9.17 -34.99
CA GLU A 648 10.67 -9.14 -34.04
C GLU A 648 10.85 -8.01 -33.01
N ALA A 649 12.06 -7.82 -32.49
CA ALA A 649 12.40 -6.74 -31.59
C ALA A 649 12.29 -5.35 -32.22
N ASN A 650 12.62 -5.20 -33.50
CA ASN A 650 12.53 -3.90 -34.19
C ASN A 650 11.11 -3.57 -34.66
N ASP A 651 10.33 -4.58 -35.00
CA ASP A 651 9.04 -4.40 -35.67
C ASP A 651 7.88 -4.35 -34.66
N HIS A 652 8.01 -5.05 -33.52
CA HIS A 652 6.85 -5.33 -32.66
C HIS A 652 7.05 -5.12 -31.17
N TRP A 653 8.27 -5.07 -30.65
CA TRP A 653 8.50 -5.05 -29.19
C TRP A 653 9.37 -3.90 -28.70
N ILE A 654 9.14 -3.49 -27.45
CA ILE A 654 9.99 -2.56 -26.70
C ILE A 654 10.15 -3.04 -25.27
N PHE A 655 11.24 -2.63 -24.62
CA PHE A 655 11.45 -2.85 -23.20
C PHE A 655 10.96 -1.62 -22.44
N GLY A 656 10.26 -1.82 -21.34
CA GLY A 656 9.73 -0.73 -20.54
C GLY A 656 9.99 -0.89 -19.05
N ASN A 657 10.00 0.25 -18.36
CA ASN A 657 10.09 0.32 -16.90
C ASN A 657 8.99 1.26 -16.39
N ASN A 658 8.40 0.92 -15.24
CA ASN A 658 7.68 1.91 -14.46
C ASN A 658 8.66 2.85 -13.77
N LEU A 659 8.29 4.12 -13.72
CA LEU A 659 9.08 5.19 -13.13
C LEU A 659 8.49 5.53 -11.76
N GLN A 660 9.35 5.86 -10.80
CA GLN A 660 8.92 6.31 -9.47
C GLN A 660 9.61 7.63 -9.09
N ASP A 661 8.86 8.55 -8.47
CA ASP A 661 9.38 9.84 -8.04
C ASP A 661 10.02 9.78 -6.65
N SER A 662 10.52 10.92 -6.18
CA SER A 662 11.28 11.05 -4.92
C SER A 662 10.57 10.50 -3.68
N ARG A 663 9.24 10.36 -3.68
CA ARG A 663 8.48 9.75 -2.58
C ARG A 663 8.91 8.30 -2.32
N ILE A 664 9.40 7.59 -3.34
CA ILE A 664 9.83 6.19 -3.22
C ILE A 664 11.07 6.02 -2.36
N LEU A 665 11.89 7.07 -2.23
CA LEU A 665 13.18 7.01 -1.54
C LEU A 665 13.03 6.70 -0.05
N ALA A 666 11.90 7.08 0.56
CA ALA A 666 11.58 6.74 1.95
C ALA A 666 11.42 5.22 2.16
N THR A 667 11.12 4.49 1.09
CA THR A 667 10.94 3.04 1.07
C THR A 667 11.95 2.35 0.13
N ASP A 668 13.10 2.98 -0.16
CA ASP A 668 14.02 2.52 -1.21
C ASP A 668 14.49 1.07 -1.00
N ASP A 669 14.92 0.75 0.22
CA ASP A 669 15.39 -0.60 0.57
C ASP A 669 14.26 -1.63 0.54
N MET A 670 13.04 -1.22 0.92
CA MET A 670 11.86 -2.08 0.82
C MET A 670 11.54 -2.39 -0.64
N MET A 671 11.58 -1.40 -1.51
CA MET A 671 11.30 -1.58 -2.93
C MET A 671 12.35 -2.46 -3.62
N ARG A 672 13.62 -2.36 -3.22
CA ARG A 672 14.66 -3.31 -3.65
C ARG A 672 14.33 -4.77 -3.27
N MET A 673 13.61 -5.00 -2.17
CA MET A 673 13.16 -6.34 -1.79
C MET A 673 11.87 -6.76 -2.49
N LEU A 674 10.97 -5.81 -2.77
CA LEU A 674 9.64 -6.05 -3.35
C LEU A 674 9.64 -6.06 -4.88
N ASP A 675 10.72 -5.64 -5.51
CA ASP A 675 10.84 -5.62 -6.95
C ASP A 675 12.29 -5.90 -7.34
N MET A 676 12.51 -7.07 -7.96
CA MET A 676 13.85 -7.48 -8.33
C MET A 676 14.47 -6.61 -9.43
N ASN A 677 13.63 -5.84 -10.14
CA ASN A 677 14.06 -4.96 -11.22
C ASN A 677 14.17 -3.51 -10.74
N TYR A 678 14.05 -3.25 -9.43
CA TYR A 678 14.11 -1.91 -8.89
C TYR A 678 15.54 -1.40 -8.77
N HIS A 679 15.84 -0.28 -9.44
CA HIS A 679 17.16 0.34 -9.46
C HIS A 679 17.10 1.86 -9.64
N PRO A 680 18.15 2.60 -9.24
CA PRO A 680 18.32 3.98 -9.66
C PRO A 680 18.51 4.08 -11.19
N PRO A 681 18.02 5.13 -11.86
CA PRO A 681 18.38 5.41 -13.24
C PRO A 681 19.89 5.58 -13.36
N ILE A 682 20.45 5.23 -14.52
CA ILE A 682 21.84 5.59 -14.82
C ILE A 682 22.00 7.12 -14.87
N PRO A 683 23.22 7.65 -14.61
CA PRO A 683 23.42 9.08 -14.42
C PRO A 683 22.89 9.96 -15.54
N SER A 684 23.06 9.57 -16.80
CA SER A 684 22.56 10.33 -17.94
C SER A 684 21.02 10.36 -18.02
N ILE A 685 20.34 9.28 -17.66
CA ILE A 685 18.87 9.23 -17.57
C ILE A 685 18.38 10.06 -16.38
N GLN A 686 19.08 10.01 -15.24
CA GLN A 686 18.73 10.83 -14.09
C GLN A 686 18.82 12.32 -14.42
N GLN A 687 19.89 12.76 -15.09
CA GLN A 687 20.02 14.16 -15.54
C GLN A 687 18.90 14.57 -16.49
N LEU A 688 18.49 13.67 -17.38
CA LEU A 688 17.36 13.88 -18.28
C LEU A 688 16.03 14.02 -17.51
N ALA A 689 15.82 13.18 -16.49
CA ALA A 689 14.64 13.23 -15.63
C ALA A 689 14.60 14.52 -14.79
N ASP A 690 15.73 14.92 -14.22
CA ASP A 690 15.90 16.13 -13.40
C ASP A 690 15.62 17.41 -14.19
N ALA A 691 15.85 17.39 -15.51
CA ALA A 691 15.53 18.50 -16.41
C ALA A 691 14.03 18.55 -16.80
N GLY A 692 13.28 17.48 -16.55
CA GLY A 692 11.86 17.36 -16.87
C GLY A 692 10.94 18.08 -15.87
N PRO A 693 9.66 18.30 -16.22
CA PRO A 693 8.70 18.98 -15.36
C PRO A 693 8.31 18.17 -14.11
N SER A 694 8.51 16.85 -14.09
CA SER A 694 8.28 15.99 -12.92
C SER A 694 9.37 14.90 -12.88
N PRO A 695 10.45 15.09 -12.10
CA PRO A 695 11.56 14.15 -12.07
C PRO A 695 11.20 12.81 -11.43
N PHE A 696 11.59 11.72 -12.09
CA PHE A 696 11.64 10.39 -11.48
C PHE A 696 13.06 10.10 -10.97
N VAL A 697 13.17 9.29 -9.92
CA VAL A 697 14.46 8.97 -9.27
C VAL A 697 14.73 7.47 -9.20
N ARG A 698 13.76 6.65 -9.61
CA ARG A 698 13.85 5.18 -9.64
C ARG A 698 13.13 4.61 -10.85
N GLN A 699 13.61 3.45 -11.26
CA GLN A 699 13.00 2.58 -12.24
C GLN A 699 12.72 1.24 -11.57
N GLY A 700 11.58 0.65 -11.88
CA GLY A 700 11.18 -0.67 -11.38
C GLY A 700 10.08 -1.25 -12.24
N TYR A 701 9.63 -2.46 -11.93
CA TYR A 701 8.60 -3.21 -12.64
C TYR A 701 8.79 -3.15 -14.16
N ILE A 702 9.67 -4.00 -14.65
CA ILE A 702 9.89 -4.11 -16.09
C ILE A 702 8.63 -4.68 -16.75
N PHE A 703 8.39 -4.27 -17.99
CA PHE A 703 7.34 -4.83 -18.83
C PHE A 703 7.82 -4.92 -20.28
N LEU A 704 7.15 -5.79 -21.04
CA LEU A 704 7.31 -5.84 -22.48
C LEU A 704 6.16 -5.10 -23.15
N GLY A 705 6.49 -4.05 -23.88
CA GLY A 705 5.54 -3.34 -24.71
C GLY A 705 5.43 -3.99 -26.09
N VAL A 706 4.22 -4.18 -26.60
CA VAL A 706 3.99 -4.75 -27.93
C VAL A 706 2.91 -3.99 -28.68
N SER A 707 3.20 -3.62 -29.92
CA SER A 707 2.25 -2.93 -30.79
C SER A 707 1.40 -3.92 -31.59
N ASP A 708 0.35 -3.40 -32.23
CA ASP A 708 -0.46 -4.14 -33.20
C ASP A 708 -1.10 -5.40 -32.57
N ARG A 709 -1.76 -5.22 -31.42
CA ARG A 709 -2.54 -6.26 -30.74
C ARG A 709 -4.02 -5.93 -30.74
N GLU A 710 -4.86 -6.96 -30.68
CA GLU A 710 -6.28 -6.79 -30.43
C GLU A 710 -6.52 -6.64 -28.94
N SER A 711 -7.48 -5.79 -28.57
CA SER A 711 -7.92 -5.63 -27.19
C SER A 711 -8.42 -6.95 -26.63
N ILE A 712 -7.88 -7.38 -25.49
CA ILE A 712 -8.31 -8.58 -24.77
C ILE A 712 -9.64 -8.37 -24.04
N LEU A 713 -10.03 -7.11 -23.78
CA LEU A 713 -11.31 -6.80 -23.16
C LEU A 713 -12.45 -6.86 -24.19
N PRO A 714 -13.48 -7.72 -23.97
CA PRO A 714 -14.60 -7.84 -24.91
C PRO A 714 -15.37 -6.54 -25.14
N MET A 715 -15.47 -5.68 -24.13
CA MET A 715 -16.18 -4.38 -24.18
C MET A 715 -15.61 -3.38 -25.21
N ASN A 716 -14.37 -3.59 -25.63
CA ASN A 716 -13.70 -2.77 -26.64
C ASN A 716 -13.94 -3.31 -28.06
N ASN A 717 -14.54 -4.50 -28.21
CA ASN A 717 -14.75 -5.18 -29.48
C ASN A 717 -16.26 -5.26 -29.81
N ALA A 718 -16.61 -5.33 -31.10
CA ALA A 718 -18.01 -5.54 -31.52
C ALA A 718 -18.10 -6.41 -32.78
N GLY A 719 -18.65 -7.63 -32.63
CA GLY A 719 -18.71 -8.60 -33.72
C GLY A 719 -17.32 -8.88 -34.31
N GLU A 720 -17.18 -8.62 -35.62
CA GLU A 720 -15.92 -8.77 -36.36
C GLU A 720 -14.97 -7.56 -36.20
N LYS A 721 -15.44 -6.42 -35.68
CA LYS A 721 -14.61 -5.22 -35.45
C LYS A 721 -13.80 -5.40 -34.16
N LYS A 722 -12.47 -5.53 -34.30
CA LYS A 722 -11.54 -5.68 -33.18
C LYS A 722 -10.75 -4.39 -32.94
N LYS A 723 -10.67 -3.98 -31.68
CA LYS A 723 -9.94 -2.76 -31.30
C LYS A 723 -8.44 -3.04 -31.31
N ARG A 724 -7.67 -2.24 -32.05
CA ARG A 724 -6.20 -2.30 -31.97
C ARG A 724 -5.71 -1.50 -30.76
N VAL A 725 -4.73 -2.05 -30.06
CA VAL A 725 -4.12 -1.47 -28.86
C VAL A 725 -2.63 -1.71 -28.84
N PHE A 726 -1.94 -0.93 -28.02
CA PHE A 726 -0.59 -1.25 -27.57
C PHE A 726 -0.68 -1.95 -26.21
N GLN A 727 0.00 -3.09 -26.01
CA GLN A 727 -0.10 -3.86 -24.78
C GLN A 727 1.17 -3.81 -23.94
N PHE A 728 1.03 -3.76 -22.61
CA PHE A 728 2.12 -3.98 -21.66
C PHE A 728 1.96 -5.35 -21.01
N HIS A 729 2.95 -6.22 -21.19
CA HIS A 729 2.99 -7.56 -20.64
C HIS A 729 3.94 -7.63 -19.44
N TYR A 730 3.40 -8.04 -18.29
CA TYR A 730 4.15 -8.24 -17.04
C TYR A 730 4.27 -9.73 -16.65
N ARG A 731 3.62 -10.62 -17.40
CA ARG A 731 3.32 -12.01 -16.96
C ARG A 731 4.34 -13.05 -17.43
N TYR A 732 5.21 -12.72 -18.38
CA TYR A 732 6.19 -13.68 -18.91
C TYR A 732 7.18 -14.15 -17.84
N PRO A 733 7.54 -15.44 -17.81
CA PRO A 733 8.26 -16.07 -16.70
C PRO A 733 9.61 -15.42 -16.38
N MET A 734 10.27 -14.78 -17.33
CA MET A 734 11.62 -14.21 -17.14
C MET A 734 11.61 -12.73 -16.70
N ILE A 735 10.44 -12.10 -16.59
CA ILE A 735 10.26 -10.69 -16.15
C ILE A 735 10.56 -10.52 -14.66
N GLY A 736 9.93 -11.32 -13.80
CA GLY A 736 10.19 -11.31 -12.35
C GLY A 736 9.61 -10.11 -11.59
N GLY A 737 8.31 -9.89 -11.66
CA GLY A 737 7.57 -8.87 -10.90
C GLY A 737 6.77 -9.45 -9.72
N PRO A 738 6.50 -8.68 -8.66
CA PRO A 738 5.68 -9.13 -7.53
C PRO A 738 4.23 -9.34 -7.90
N ALA A 739 3.52 -10.11 -7.10
CA ALA A 739 2.07 -10.05 -7.07
C ALA A 739 1.60 -8.72 -6.46
N PRO A 740 0.54 -8.06 -6.98
CA PRO A 740 -0.32 -8.52 -8.08
C PRO A 740 0.20 -8.18 -9.49
N ILE A 741 1.26 -7.38 -9.64
CA ILE A 741 1.75 -6.91 -10.96
C ILE A 741 2.04 -8.06 -11.94
N GLY A 742 2.52 -9.20 -11.46
CA GLY A 742 2.72 -10.41 -12.27
C GLY A 742 1.44 -11.02 -12.88
N THR A 743 0.24 -10.53 -12.52
CA THR A 743 -1.05 -10.91 -13.14
C THR A 743 -1.65 -9.80 -13.99
N CYS A 744 -0.94 -8.67 -14.13
CA CYS A 744 -1.35 -7.48 -14.87
C CYS A 744 -1.07 -7.62 -16.38
N LEU A 745 -1.93 -7.04 -17.18
CA LEU A 745 -1.74 -6.73 -18.59
C LEU A 745 -2.37 -5.36 -18.81
N ASP A 746 -1.66 -4.39 -19.35
CA ASP A 746 -2.25 -3.08 -19.63
C ASP A 746 -2.48 -2.90 -21.14
N GLU A 747 -3.47 -2.11 -21.50
CA GLU A 747 -3.72 -1.69 -22.88
C GLU A 747 -3.65 -0.18 -23.00
N LEU A 748 -3.09 0.34 -24.08
CA LEU A 748 -2.85 1.77 -24.29
C LEU A 748 -3.31 2.21 -25.68
N VAL A 749 -3.97 3.36 -25.71
CA VAL A 749 -4.26 4.14 -26.93
C VAL A 749 -3.84 5.59 -26.76
N GLU A 750 -3.59 6.28 -27.86
CA GLU A 750 -3.37 7.72 -27.88
C GLU A 750 -4.67 8.45 -28.20
N ILE A 751 -5.04 9.41 -27.35
CA ILE A 751 -6.29 10.18 -27.49
C ILE A 751 -6.04 11.63 -27.93
N ALA A 752 -4.83 12.14 -27.74
CA ALA A 752 -4.34 13.39 -28.33
C ALA A 752 -2.81 13.30 -28.45
N GLU A 753 -2.19 14.13 -29.31
CA GLU A 753 -0.74 14.09 -29.54
C GLU A 753 0.03 14.21 -28.21
N GLY A 754 0.72 13.13 -27.81
CA GLY A 754 1.48 13.07 -26.56
C GLY A 754 0.67 12.84 -25.28
N LEU A 755 -0.62 12.50 -25.40
CA LEU A 755 -1.53 12.14 -24.30
C LEU A 755 -2.17 10.77 -24.59
N PHE A 756 -1.82 9.80 -23.75
CA PHE A 756 -2.27 8.42 -23.90
C PHE A 756 -3.23 8.03 -22.77
N LEU A 757 -4.24 7.25 -23.12
CA LEU A 757 -5.21 6.66 -22.21
C LEU A 757 -4.93 5.15 -22.11
N GLY A 758 -4.63 4.70 -20.90
CA GLY A 758 -4.37 3.32 -20.58
C GLY A 758 -5.52 2.67 -19.82
N GLN A 759 -5.72 1.38 -20.04
CA GLN A 759 -6.59 0.49 -19.27
C GLN A 759 -5.72 -0.44 -18.43
N LEU A 760 -5.96 -0.47 -17.12
CA LEU A 760 -5.31 -1.34 -16.15
C LEU A 760 -6.12 -2.63 -16.03
N ILE A 761 -5.55 -3.78 -16.41
CA ILE A 761 -6.30 -5.04 -16.51
C ILE A 761 -5.59 -6.14 -15.72
N TYR A 762 -6.34 -6.85 -14.89
CA TYR A 762 -5.82 -7.99 -14.12
C TYR A 762 -6.55 -9.28 -14.45
N SER A 763 -5.81 -10.38 -14.45
CA SER A 763 -6.43 -11.71 -14.42
C SER A 763 -7.09 -11.94 -13.06
N THR A 764 -8.35 -12.36 -13.06
CA THR A 764 -9.07 -12.74 -11.85
C THR A 764 -8.87 -14.20 -11.44
N LEU A 765 -8.06 -14.95 -12.18
CA LEU A 765 -7.65 -16.31 -11.84
C LEU A 765 -6.15 -16.34 -11.48
N PRO A 766 -5.75 -15.81 -10.31
CA PRO A 766 -4.33 -15.60 -9.97
C PRO A 766 -3.52 -16.90 -9.90
N LEU A 767 -4.16 -18.04 -9.68
CA LEU A 767 -3.51 -19.37 -9.65
C LEU A 767 -3.35 -19.99 -11.04
N LYS A 768 -4.05 -19.49 -12.06
CA LYS A 768 -3.96 -20.01 -13.42
C LYS A 768 -2.63 -19.57 -14.04
N PRO A 769 -1.73 -20.51 -14.38
CA PRO A 769 -0.39 -20.18 -14.88
C PRO A 769 -0.50 -19.48 -16.22
N PHE A 770 0.22 -18.37 -16.39
CA PHE A 770 0.28 -17.69 -17.67
C PHE A 770 1.04 -18.52 -18.70
N HIS A 771 0.49 -18.57 -19.91
CA HIS A 771 1.11 -19.10 -21.12
C HIS A 771 0.43 -18.47 -22.34
N THR A 772 1.22 -18.11 -23.35
CA THR A 772 0.73 -17.37 -24.54
C THR A 772 -0.16 -18.18 -25.48
N SER A 773 -0.11 -19.52 -25.44
CA SER A 773 -1.01 -20.36 -26.25
C SER A 773 -2.44 -20.40 -25.72
N VAL A 774 -2.66 -20.00 -24.46
CA VAL A 774 -3.97 -20.05 -23.81
C VAL A 774 -4.79 -18.84 -24.23
N ASP A 775 -6.05 -19.05 -24.58
CA ASP A 775 -6.98 -17.98 -24.94
C ASP A 775 -7.04 -16.94 -23.80
N PRO A 776 -6.83 -15.64 -24.07
CA PRO A 776 -6.95 -14.59 -23.06
C PRO A 776 -8.24 -14.64 -22.23
N ALA A 777 -9.37 -15.07 -22.82
CA ALA A 777 -10.64 -15.20 -22.12
C ALA A 777 -10.58 -16.20 -20.95
N GLU A 778 -9.72 -17.22 -21.04
CA GLU A 778 -9.54 -18.22 -20.01
C GLU A 778 -8.90 -17.70 -18.72
N TYR A 779 -8.25 -16.52 -18.77
CA TYR A 779 -7.70 -15.85 -17.59
C TYR A 779 -8.71 -14.94 -16.88
N LYS A 780 -9.91 -14.79 -17.45
CA LYS A 780 -10.98 -13.92 -16.94
C LYS A 780 -10.46 -12.52 -16.61
N TYR A 781 -9.80 -11.91 -17.58
CA TYR A 781 -9.30 -10.55 -17.44
C TYR A 781 -10.45 -9.56 -17.22
N GLN A 782 -10.22 -8.61 -16.32
CA GLN A 782 -11.17 -7.56 -16.00
C GLN A 782 -10.47 -6.21 -15.93
N LEU A 783 -11.20 -5.16 -16.29
CA LEU A 783 -10.75 -3.79 -16.16
C LEU A 783 -10.77 -3.37 -14.69
N PHE A 784 -9.64 -2.87 -14.19
CA PHE A 784 -9.48 -2.34 -12.84
C PHE A 784 -9.35 -0.82 -12.81
N GLY A 785 -9.23 -0.17 -13.96
CA GLY A 785 -9.19 1.28 -14.03
C GLY A 785 -8.48 1.84 -15.25
N TYR A 786 -8.25 3.14 -15.21
CA TYR A 786 -7.60 3.91 -16.26
C TYR A 786 -6.45 4.74 -15.71
N PHE A 787 -5.42 4.88 -16.53
CA PHE A 787 -4.27 5.74 -16.26
C PHE A 787 -3.95 6.57 -17.50
N LEU A 788 -3.19 7.65 -17.30
CA LEU A 788 -2.70 8.51 -18.37
C LEU A 788 -1.18 8.42 -18.45
N LEU A 789 -0.66 8.50 -19.67
CA LEU A 789 0.73 8.84 -19.94
C LEU A 789 0.78 10.19 -20.66
N LEU A 790 1.61 11.10 -20.15
CA LEU A 790 1.66 12.50 -20.60
C LEU A 790 3.08 12.87 -21.01
N ASP A 791 3.23 13.57 -22.13
CA ASP A 791 4.49 14.22 -22.46
C ASP A 791 4.76 15.46 -21.59
N ASN A 792 5.93 16.08 -21.74
CA ASN A 792 6.33 17.24 -20.93
C ASN A 792 5.38 18.45 -21.04
N THR A 793 4.70 18.63 -22.17
CA THR A 793 3.76 19.76 -22.35
C THR A 793 2.47 19.51 -21.58
N TRP A 794 1.95 18.28 -21.70
CA TRP A 794 0.77 17.86 -20.96
C TRP A 794 1.01 17.79 -19.45
N GLU A 795 2.20 17.38 -19.01
CA GLU A 795 2.59 17.39 -17.59
C GLU A 795 2.60 18.79 -17.00
N ARG A 796 3.14 19.79 -17.72
CA ARG A 796 3.09 21.20 -17.27
C ARG A 796 1.66 21.68 -17.08
N HIS A 797 0.78 21.36 -18.03
CA HIS A 797 -0.64 21.69 -17.92
C HIS A 797 -1.31 20.95 -16.76
N ARG A 798 -1.05 19.65 -16.61
CA ARG A 798 -1.56 18.80 -15.52
C ARG A 798 -1.23 19.39 -14.14
N ARG A 799 0.03 19.77 -13.93
CA ARG A 799 0.49 20.40 -12.69
C ARG A 799 -0.20 21.74 -12.44
N ALA A 800 -0.40 22.54 -13.48
CA ALA A 800 -1.05 23.84 -13.36
C ALA A 800 -2.53 23.74 -12.97
N ILE A 801 -3.26 22.76 -13.52
CA ILE A 801 -4.70 22.58 -13.24
C ILE A 801 -5.00 21.75 -11.98
N GLY A 802 -3.98 21.32 -11.24
CA GLY A 802 -4.19 20.54 -10.02
C GLY A 802 -4.65 19.10 -10.27
N PHE A 803 -4.47 18.55 -11.48
CA PHE A 803 -5.02 17.24 -11.83
C PHE A 803 -4.09 16.09 -11.42
N ASP A 804 -4.52 15.29 -10.42
CA ASP A 804 -3.73 14.20 -9.83
C ASP A 804 -2.33 14.66 -9.36
N VAL A 805 -2.22 15.92 -8.94
CA VAL A 805 -1.02 16.44 -8.27
C VAL A 805 -1.28 16.57 -6.78
N ASN A 806 -0.33 16.10 -5.98
CA ASN A 806 -0.29 16.40 -4.56
C ASN A 806 0.20 17.85 -4.44
N THR A 807 -0.72 18.77 -4.16
CA THR A 807 -0.38 20.16 -3.84
C THR A 807 -0.06 20.23 -2.34
N ASP A 808 0.99 20.99 -2.03
CA ASP A 808 1.59 21.15 -0.69
C ASP A 808 0.62 21.64 0.40
#